data_AF-A0A3L7P2G0-F1
#
_entry.id   AF-A0A3L7P2G0-F1
#
_cell.length_a   1.000
_cell.length_b   1.000
_cell.length_c   1.000
_cell.angle_alpha   90.00
_cell.angle_beta   90.00
_cell.angle_gamma   90.00
#
_symmetry.space_group_name_H-M   'P 1'
#
loop_
_entity.id
_entity.type
_entity.pdbx_description
1 polymer ?
#
loop_
_entity_poly.entity_id
_entity_poly.type
_entity_poly.pdbx_seq_one_letter_code
_entity_poly.pdbx_strand_id
1 'polypeptide(L)'
;MAMPVIAFLLLGAVFAGALFWFIANRSLGRGIRGPRVVIHPAWRWRLSQWGMTEADAITALGGVHVTGHRDRHVLRTHLGPADGICAFLKIESRVRLGQRWKAWRDGLGFSSLSQREARLLHCLERENLPGPGWIAFGKDSAGKHFLMVAEKLAATEMGLFLVEERNGWRRRRAAIKLGRALARLHAAGFSHPDLYAKHILVDLDTGEPTLLDWQRTRRVVGLGRKARLRDLAALHATVSEGHSSFRERQLLLRAYLREARRRAGCLWGGFGMVCRESYDPGEFTREERRWLMRPDLEAQAGEWITTQGTRLLRRRHIREKCSGSVVGLGLDWIPLDGEDMLVTSSWPPSVSRSGEPQRCRLDQAVSQASHQQGAFISEVELGGGRLGTVCGRVARTWGLEGTLWRSTQRHEASLYNQLRRHAVPGPQVLAVGRSTLAPGRITSYVMLELGAKASPLRQWLTGSATDKKRVLRVLAETGRVLARLHGAGCRLAANGTGLAVRLEGLPRPRAPLASTTLREVVLLPGGVRRAWVSWLGRQGEVSRLCREIERTGIGRDGLAVLRLAYSEELAHSRRAGIFSSNKSSGTTEIHPLVMSGAGYSGGSMMEMDEQGGPPPRYRALPSYGKGWLQAWRQGRVQGVERADWARLAGPGWVDRIMDANLTDRFHAKQGRSIARWTLPDTTTGRDLVVYVKRHHKLPWLHGLLAWLTPGGKWSPALQEWQHLEWARRQGVPVPEAVAAAEFHGPGTRLSSCLVVEELTGMLPLHEAIPMAASQMGESGFRDMKRGLAREMARLSRLLHDRFCFHKDLYLCHFYINERDIQNPPADWRGRVVMIDLHRLARHRFTGWIWQVKDLAQLLYSSEVTGVTPRDRLEFWRAYRTLGAPQWSLGVVGKLVRAKHRRYSEHNRKLKLRHGQTAHPGQPGAGGQKKDQAA
;
A
#
# COMPACT_ATOMS: atom_id res chain seq x y z
N MET A 1 -30.31 -12.59 -25.18
CA MET A 1 -30.65 -13.67 -24.23
C MET A 1 -29.47 -13.97 -23.28
N ALA A 2 -29.07 -12.99 -22.46
CA ALA A 2 -27.81 -13.02 -21.71
C ALA A 2 -27.96 -13.43 -20.22
N MET A 3 -29.16 -13.77 -19.74
CA MET A 3 -29.39 -14.06 -18.32
C MET A 3 -28.92 -15.45 -17.84
N PRO A 4 -28.99 -16.56 -18.60
CA PRO A 4 -28.61 -17.88 -18.10
C PRO A 4 -27.08 -18.07 -17.90
N VAL A 5 -26.25 -17.50 -18.79
CA VAL A 5 -24.77 -17.59 -18.73
C VAL A 5 -24.19 -16.79 -17.56
N ILE A 6 -24.84 -15.67 -17.21
CA ILE A 6 -24.46 -14.87 -16.05
C ILE A 6 -24.81 -15.61 -14.75
N ALA A 7 -25.97 -16.28 -14.68
CA ALA A 7 -26.34 -17.10 -13.52
C ALA A 7 -25.40 -18.30 -13.31
N PHE A 8 -24.93 -18.93 -14.38
CA PHE A 8 -24.00 -20.07 -14.29
C PHE A 8 -22.56 -19.65 -13.94
N LEU A 9 -22.08 -18.51 -14.45
CA LEU A 9 -20.81 -17.92 -14.01
C LEU A 9 -20.88 -17.41 -12.56
N LEU A 10 -22.05 -16.97 -12.09
CA LEU A 10 -22.29 -16.66 -10.69
C LEU A 10 -22.29 -17.93 -9.82
N LEU A 11 -22.90 -19.03 -10.27
CA LEU A 11 -22.83 -20.33 -9.59
C LEU A 11 -21.38 -20.85 -9.49
N GLY A 12 -20.58 -20.69 -10.55
CA GLY A 12 -19.15 -21.03 -10.56
C GLY A 12 -18.29 -20.11 -9.68
N ALA A 13 -18.64 -18.83 -9.59
CA ALA A 13 -17.99 -17.89 -8.67
C ALA A 13 -18.33 -18.20 -7.19
N VAL A 14 -19.54 -18.67 -6.90
CA VAL A 14 -19.95 -19.12 -5.55
C VAL A 14 -19.25 -20.44 -5.18
N PHE A 15 -19.12 -21.39 -6.11
CA PHE A 15 -18.41 -22.66 -5.87
C PHE A 15 -16.88 -22.49 -5.73
N ALA A 16 -16.25 -21.60 -6.51
CA ALA A 16 -14.85 -21.20 -6.31
C ALA A 16 -14.66 -20.43 -4.98
N GLY A 17 -15.68 -19.67 -4.56
CA GLY A 17 -15.78 -19.08 -3.23
C GLY A 17 -15.80 -20.13 -2.12
N ALA A 18 -16.54 -21.24 -2.29
CA ALA A 18 -16.65 -22.35 -1.33
C ALA A 18 -15.38 -23.24 -1.27
N LEU A 19 -14.65 -23.43 -2.38
CA LEU A 19 -13.37 -24.15 -2.38
C LEU A 19 -12.20 -23.28 -1.87
N PHE A 20 -12.22 -21.96 -2.12
CA PHE A 20 -11.34 -21.02 -1.42
C PHE A 20 -11.72 -20.91 0.07
N TRP A 21 -12.99 -21.08 0.45
CA TRP A 21 -13.41 -21.26 1.85
C TRP A 21 -12.87 -22.58 2.44
N PHE A 22 -12.87 -23.68 1.68
CA PHE A 22 -12.29 -24.96 2.09
C PHE A 22 -10.75 -24.89 2.29
N ILE A 23 -10.03 -24.14 1.44
CA ILE A 23 -8.60 -23.81 1.63
C ILE A 23 -8.41 -22.82 2.80
N ALA A 24 -9.32 -21.85 2.95
CA ALA A 24 -9.35 -20.96 4.10
C ALA A 24 -9.63 -21.70 5.42
N ASN A 25 -10.28 -22.86 5.40
CA ASN A 25 -10.61 -23.66 6.58
C ASN A 25 -9.56 -24.74 6.93
N ARG A 26 -8.79 -25.26 5.96
CA ARG A 26 -7.66 -26.15 6.28
C ARG A 26 -6.40 -25.42 6.78
N SER A 27 -6.28 -24.11 6.51
CA SER A 27 -5.26 -23.22 7.11
C SER A 27 -5.85 -22.15 8.04
N LEU A 28 -7.10 -22.31 8.47
CA LEU A 28 -7.63 -21.61 9.63
C LEU A 28 -6.79 -22.04 10.83
N GLY A 29 -5.84 -21.16 11.14
CA GLY A 29 -5.02 -21.06 12.33
C GLY A 29 -4.87 -22.33 13.16
N ARG A 30 -3.70 -22.96 13.06
CA ARG A 30 -3.11 -23.72 14.18
C ARG A 30 -3.44 -23.03 15.51
N GLY A 31 -4.40 -23.61 16.23
CA GLY A 31 -4.77 -23.28 17.59
C GLY A 31 -5.53 -21.97 17.76
N ILE A 32 -6.62 -22.05 18.51
CA ILE A 32 -6.79 -21.25 19.72
C ILE A 32 -5.41 -21.19 20.42
N ARG A 33 -4.59 -20.24 20.01
CA ARG A 33 -3.36 -19.88 20.73
C ARG A 33 -3.86 -18.91 21.78
N GLY A 34 -3.73 -19.32 23.05
CA GLY A 34 -4.08 -18.52 24.22
C GLY A 34 -3.39 -17.15 24.25
N PRO A 35 -3.51 -16.40 25.35
CA PRO A 35 -2.85 -15.11 25.51
C PRO A 35 -1.37 -15.20 25.13
N ARG A 36 -0.88 -14.19 24.39
CA ARG A 36 0.51 -14.11 23.94
C ARG A 36 1.03 -12.71 24.11
N VAL A 37 2.15 -12.59 24.78
CA VAL A 37 2.92 -11.36 24.86
C VAL A 37 4.33 -11.59 24.31
N VAL A 38 4.83 -10.60 23.60
CA VAL A 38 6.23 -10.49 23.21
C VAL A 38 6.79 -9.26 23.90
N ILE A 39 7.76 -9.47 24.78
CA ILE A 39 8.43 -8.43 25.55
C ILE A 39 9.80 -8.14 24.93
N HIS A 40 10.10 -6.85 24.74
CA HIS A 40 11.40 -6.38 24.28
C HIS A 40 12.51 -6.80 25.24
N PRO A 41 13.66 -7.33 24.77
CA PRO A 41 14.71 -7.88 25.63
C PRO A 41 15.16 -6.94 26.76
N ALA A 42 15.33 -5.64 26.49
CA ALA A 42 15.75 -4.66 27.48
C ALA A 42 14.72 -4.42 28.62
N TRP A 43 13.47 -4.82 28.42
CA TRP A 43 12.38 -4.62 29.38
C TRP A 43 11.98 -5.89 30.12
N ARG A 44 12.48 -7.06 29.72
CA ARG A 44 12.05 -8.36 30.28
C ARG A 44 12.26 -8.44 31.78
N TRP A 45 13.44 -8.08 32.26
CA TRP A 45 13.77 -8.16 33.68
C TRP A 45 12.89 -7.21 34.52
N ARG A 46 12.75 -5.95 34.11
CA ARG A 46 11.92 -4.96 34.83
C ARG A 46 10.44 -5.35 34.84
N LEU A 47 9.88 -5.75 33.70
CA LEU A 47 8.47 -6.19 33.65
C LEU A 47 8.22 -7.47 34.44
N SER A 48 9.22 -8.36 34.53
CA SER A 48 9.13 -9.54 35.40
C SER A 48 9.04 -9.16 36.88
N GLN A 49 9.83 -8.19 37.32
CA GLN A 49 9.77 -7.70 38.71
C GLN A 49 8.43 -7.03 39.05
N TRP A 50 7.81 -6.36 38.08
CA TRP A 50 6.52 -5.70 38.27
C TRP A 50 5.32 -6.61 38.04
N GLY A 51 5.51 -7.92 37.82
CA GLY A 51 4.42 -8.87 37.55
C GLY A 51 3.72 -8.66 36.22
N MET A 52 4.35 -7.97 35.26
CA MET A 52 3.79 -7.59 33.96
C MET A 52 4.26 -8.51 32.83
N THR A 53 4.22 -9.81 33.06
CA THR A 53 4.68 -10.84 32.11
C THR A 53 3.53 -11.49 31.34
N GLU A 54 2.29 -11.20 31.70
CA GLU A 54 1.09 -11.77 31.10
C GLU A 54 0.34 -10.74 30.24
N ALA A 55 -0.25 -11.22 29.13
CA ALA A 55 -1.00 -10.39 28.21
C ALA A 55 -2.24 -9.75 28.87
N ASP A 56 -2.93 -10.52 29.71
CA ASP A 56 -4.17 -10.09 30.37
C ASP A 56 -3.87 -8.99 31.39
N ALA A 57 -2.84 -9.18 32.23
CA ALA A 57 -2.33 -8.17 33.15
C ALA A 57 -1.97 -6.85 32.44
N ILE A 58 -1.27 -6.92 31.30
CA ILE A 58 -0.92 -5.73 30.52
C ILE A 58 -2.17 -5.02 29.98
N THR A 59 -3.16 -5.74 29.46
CA THR A 59 -4.39 -5.11 28.94
C THR A 59 -5.33 -4.59 30.01
N ALA A 60 -5.18 -5.04 31.26
CA ALA A 60 -5.93 -4.60 32.42
C ALA A 60 -5.34 -3.33 33.08
N LEU A 61 -4.15 -2.89 32.66
CA LEU A 61 -3.52 -1.69 33.21
C LEU A 61 -4.41 -0.46 33.07
N GLY A 62 -4.65 0.19 34.22
CA GLY A 62 -5.28 1.51 34.29
C GLY A 62 -4.39 2.61 33.74
N GLY A 63 -4.98 3.76 33.42
CA GLY A 63 -4.22 4.92 32.97
C GLY A 63 -5.10 6.01 32.35
N VAL A 64 -4.46 7.15 32.05
CA VAL A 64 -5.13 8.30 31.44
C VAL A 64 -5.36 8.02 29.96
N HIS A 65 -6.61 8.10 29.51
CA HIS A 65 -6.93 7.90 28.09
C HIS A 65 -6.52 9.11 27.24
N VAL A 66 -5.53 8.94 26.38
CA VAL A 66 -4.97 10.02 25.55
C VAL A 66 -5.76 10.20 24.26
N THR A 67 -6.03 9.10 23.53
CA THR A 67 -6.77 9.14 22.27
C THR A 67 -7.57 7.84 22.05
N GLY A 68 -8.69 7.90 21.31
CA GLY A 68 -9.48 6.70 21.04
C GLY A 68 -10.47 6.81 19.89
N HIS A 69 -10.71 5.68 19.23
CA HIS A 69 -11.71 5.38 18.22
C HIS A 69 -12.56 4.18 18.71
N ARG A 70 -13.74 3.96 18.14
CA ARG A 70 -14.70 2.91 18.56
C ARG A 70 -14.10 1.52 18.85
N ASP A 71 -13.08 1.13 18.09
CA ASP A 71 -12.46 -0.21 18.14
C ASP A 71 -10.96 -0.18 18.57
N ARG A 72 -10.40 0.99 18.90
CA ARG A 72 -8.98 1.18 19.27
C ARG A 72 -8.77 2.39 20.18
N HIS A 73 -8.04 2.27 21.29
CA HIS A 73 -7.71 3.40 22.18
C HIS A 73 -6.25 3.35 22.65
N VAL A 74 -5.77 4.47 23.17
CA VAL A 74 -4.42 4.68 23.70
C VAL A 74 -4.51 5.20 25.13
N LEU A 75 -3.91 4.46 26.06
CA LEU A 75 -3.77 4.78 27.47
C LEU A 75 -2.34 5.26 27.73
N ARG A 76 -2.16 6.29 28.54
CA ARG A 76 -0.89 6.62 29.19
C ARG A 76 -0.94 6.00 30.58
N THR A 77 -0.09 5.01 30.83
CA THR A 77 -0.06 4.22 32.06
C THR A 77 1.31 4.35 32.72
N HIS A 78 1.35 4.26 34.04
CA HIS A 78 2.60 4.23 34.81
C HIS A 78 2.95 2.77 35.10
N LEU A 79 4.19 2.38 34.84
CA LEU A 79 4.68 1.02 35.02
C LEU A 79 5.65 0.98 36.20
N GLY A 80 5.35 0.15 37.20
CA GLY A 80 6.22 -0.09 38.37
C GLY A 80 5.91 0.80 39.58
N PRO A 81 6.79 0.79 40.60
CA PRO A 81 6.68 1.60 41.82
C PRO A 81 6.85 3.10 41.55
N ALA A 82 6.95 3.93 42.60
CA ALA A 82 6.93 5.39 42.50
C ALA A 82 8.00 6.00 41.56
N ASP A 83 9.13 5.31 41.36
CA ASP A 83 10.24 5.62 40.46
C ASP A 83 10.13 4.95 39.07
N GLY A 84 8.97 4.35 38.78
CA GLY A 84 8.64 3.67 37.53
C GLY A 84 8.63 4.59 36.30
N ILE A 85 8.24 4.03 35.15
CA ILE A 85 8.21 4.79 33.88
C ILE A 85 6.79 4.92 33.33
N CYS A 86 6.53 6.03 32.65
CA CYS A 86 5.31 6.20 31.89
C CYS A 86 5.41 5.53 30.50
N ALA A 87 4.33 4.89 30.08
CA ALA A 87 4.21 4.21 28.80
C ALA A 87 2.85 4.48 28.14
N PHE A 88 2.83 4.43 26.81
CA PHE A 88 1.60 4.46 26.03
C PHE A 88 1.18 3.04 25.63
N LEU A 89 0.04 2.60 26.14
CA LEU A 89 -0.59 1.32 25.85
C LEU A 89 -1.71 1.49 24.82
N LYS A 90 -1.49 0.96 23.61
CA LYS A 90 -2.42 1.02 22.47
C LYS A 90 -3.20 -0.28 22.38
N ILE A 91 -4.49 -0.28 22.70
CA ILE A 91 -5.36 -1.46 22.73
C ILE A 91 -6.36 -1.42 21.57
N GLU A 92 -6.47 -2.53 20.83
CA GLU A 92 -7.42 -2.77 19.73
C GLU A 92 -8.38 -3.90 20.14
N SER A 93 -9.65 -3.56 20.36
CA SER A 93 -10.63 -4.47 20.98
C SER A 93 -11.35 -5.39 20.01
N ARG A 94 -11.43 -5.03 18.71
CA ARG A 94 -12.00 -5.89 17.66
C ARG A 94 -11.38 -5.61 16.30
N VAL A 95 -10.67 -6.59 15.75
CA VAL A 95 -10.11 -6.50 14.40
C VAL A 95 -11.19 -6.88 13.37
N ARG A 96 -11.75 -5.92 12.65
CA ARG A 96 -12.80 -6.21 11.65
C ARG A 96 -12.21 -6.97 10.46
N LEU A 97 -12.96 -7.92 9.90
CA LEU A 97 -12.57 -8.65 8.69
C LEU A 97 -12.19 -7.71 7.54
N GLY A 98 -12.97 -6.65 7.31
CA GLY A 98 -12.67 -5.64 6.29
C GLY A 98 -11.34 -4.90 6.52
N GLN A 99 -10.91 -4.70 7.77
CA GLN A 99 -9.58 -4.13 8.07
C GLN A 99 -8.47 -5.12 7.77
N ARG A 100 -8.68 -6.41 8.07
CA ARG A 100 -7.71 -7.46 7.71
C ARG A 100 -7.57 -7.61 6.19
N TRP A 101 -8.68 -7.56 5.46
CA TRP A 101 -8.69 -7.53 4.00
C TRP A 101 -7.98 -6.30 3.43
N LYS A 102 -8.23 -5.11 4.00
CA LYS A 102 -7.54 -3.88 3.60
C LYS A 102 -6.04 -3.97 3.86
N ALA A 103 -5.62 -4.51 5.01
CA ALA A 103 -4.21 -4.72 5.36
C ALA A 103 -3.53 -5.74 4.43
N TRP A 104 -4.24 -6.83 4.08
CA TRP A 104 -3.75 -7.82 3.11
C TRP A 104 -3.59 -7.21 1.72
N ARG A 105 -4.60 -6.48 1.20
CA ARG A 105 -4.54 -5.76 -0.08
C ARG A 105 -3.39 -4.75 -0.12
N ASP A 106 -3.12 -4.12 1.03
CA ASP A 106 -2.04 -3.15 1.18
C ASP A 106 -0.64 -3.81 1.32
N GLY A 107 -0.55 -5.14 1.23
CA GLY A 107 0.70 -5.91 1.21
C GLY A 107 1.26 -6.25 2.59
N LEU A 108 0.42 -6.21 3.63
CA LEU A 108 0.87 -6.23 5.04
C LEU A 108 0.28 -7.40 5.86
N GLY A 109 -0.44 -8.31 5.20
CA GLY A 109 -1.02 -9.52 5.79
C GLY A 109 -2.29 -9.29 6.61
N PHE A 110 -2.84 -10.37 7.18
CA PHE A 110 -4.05 -10.38 8.03
C PHE A 110 -3.73 -10.11 9.52
N SER A 111 -2.86 -9.14 9.84
CA SER A 111 -2.48 -8.79 11.23
C SER A 111 -3.30 -7.62 11.80
N SER A 112 -3.39 -7.53 13.14
CA SER A 112 -3.93 -6.35 13.83
C SER A 112 -3.06 -5.11 13.61
N LEU A 113 -3.61 -3.91 13.84
CA LEU A 113 -2.86 -2.66 13.69
C LEU A 113 -1.75 -2.57 14.75
N SER A 114 -2.04 -2.95 16.00
CA SER A 114 -1.06 -2.94 17.09
C SER A 114 0.11 -3.90 16.83
N GLN A 115 -0.17 -5.13 16.37
CA GLN A 115 0.90 -6.10 16.07
C GLN A 115 1.74 -5.66 14.86
N ARG A 116 1.10 -5.05 13.86
CA ARG A 116 1.80 -4.48 12.71
C ARG A 116 2.73 -3.35 13.12
N GLU A 117 2.21 -2.41 13.90
CA GLU A 117 2.97 -1.27 14.40
C GLU A 117 4.18 -1.74 15.21
N ALA A 118 4.01 -2.74 16.10
CA ALA A 118 5.08 -3.32 16.88
C ALA A 118 6.22 -3.90 16.02
N ARG A 119 5.87 -4.69 14.99
CA ARG A 119 6.85 -5.27 14.07
C ARG A 119 7.62 -4.19 13.29
N LEU A 120 6.96 -3.09 12.95
CA LEU A 120 7.60 -1.95 12.29
C LEU A 120 8.54 -1.24 13.25
N LEU A 121 8.15 -0.98 14.50
CA LEU A 121 9.03 -0.40 15.52
C LEU A 121 10.28 -1.25 15.74
N HIS A 122 10.13 -2.57 15.84
CA HIS A 122 11.27 -3.48 15.94
C HIS A 122 12.20 -3.42 14.70
N CYS A 123 11.63 -3.25 13.50
CA CYS A 123 12.45 -3.04 12.30
C CYS A 123 13.17 -1.69 12.30
N LEU A 124 12.55 -0.63 12.82
CA LEU A 124 13.18 0.69 12.89
C LEU A 124 14.34 0.68 13.88
N GLU A 125 14.14 0.09 15.05
CA GLU A 125 15.17 -0.10 16.08
C GLU A 125 16.39 -0.84 15.54
N ARG A 126 16.18 -1.98 14.86
CA ARG A 126 17.27 -2.77 14.27
C ARG A 126 18.07 -2.01 13.21
N GLU A 127 17.45 -1.05 12.52
CA GLU A 127 18.08 -0.24 11.47
C GLU A 127 18.56 1.13 12.03
N ASN A 128 18.48 1.32 13.35
CA ASN A 128 18.78 2.57 14.06
C ASN A 128 18.07 3.80 13.44
N LEU A 129 16.77 3.63 13.18
CA LEU A 129 15.89 4.65 12.59
C LEU A 129 14.99 5.28 13.65
N PRO A 130 14.57 6.54 13.45
CA PRO A 130 13.78 7.28 14.44
C PRO A 130 12.39 6.68 14.60
N GLY A 131 12.14 6.03 15.74
CA GLY A 131 10.85 5.51 16.16
C GLY A 131 10.81 5.38 17.68
N PRO A 132 9.62 5.31 18.30
CA PRO A 132 9.53 5.22 19.74
C PRO A 132 9.91 3.81 20.22
N GLY A 133 10.53 3.73 21.40
CA GLY A 133 10.97 2.47 22.00
C GLY A 133 9.77 1.61 22.38
N TRP A 134 9.62 0.44 21.76
CA TRP A 134 8.53 -0.47 22.08
C TRP A 134 8.90 -1.32 23.30
N ILE A 135 7.92 -1.58 24.17
CA ILE A 135 8.12 -2.32 25.42
C ILE A 135 7.60 -3.76 25.26
N ALA A 136 6.32 -3.89 24.91
CA ALA A 136 5.65 -5.17 24.76
C ALA A 136 4.52 -5.08 23.73
N PHE A 137 4.18 -6.19 23.08
CA PHE A 137 2.99 -6.28 22.23
C PHE A 137 2.42 -7.68 22.27
N GLY A 138 1.12 -7.82 22.01
CA GLY A 138 0.48 -9.11 22.22
C GLY A 138 -0.99 -9.18 21.86
N LYS A 139 -1.59 -10.27 22.32
CA LYS A 139 -3.02 -10.57 22.27
C LYS A 139 -3.41 -11.16 23.62
N ASP A 140 -4.45 -10.62 24.25
CA ASP A 140 -5.00 -11.13 25.51
C ASP A 140 -5.93 -12.36 25.26
N SER A 141 -6.42 -12.96 26.33
CA SER A 141 -7.37 -14.08 26.31
C SER A 141 -8.72 -13.70 25.69
N ALA A 142 -9.17 -12.45 25.90
CA ALA A 142 -10.40 -11.89 25.35
C ALA A 142 -10.33 -11.54 23.84
N GLY A 143 -9.16 -11.64 23.22
CA GLY A 143 -8.94 -11.37 21.80
C GLY A 143 -8.56 -9.93 21.44
N LYS A 144 -8.34 -9.05 22.41
CA LYS A 144 -7.81 -7.71 22.20
C LYS A 144 -6.33 -7.78 21.85
N HIS A 145 -5.91 -6.94 20.94
CA HIS A 145 -4.51 -6.80 20.55
C HIS A 145 -3.91 -5.52 21.15
N PHE A 146 -2.69 -5.58 21.66
CA PHE A 146 -2.05 -4.41 22.26
C PHE A 146 -0.62 -4.16 21.75
N LEU A 147 -0.19 -2.91 21.88
CA LEU A 147 1.19 -2.46 21.72
C LEU A 147 1.47 -1.42 22.81
N MET A 148 2.48 -1.68 23.63
CA MET A 148 3.01 -0.79 24.65
C MET A 148 4.31 -0.16 24.18
N VAL A 149 4.43 1.15 24.36
CA VAL A 149 5.55 1.97 23.89
C VAL A 149 6.00 2.89 25.02
N ALA A 150 7.29 3.00 25.27
CA ALA A 150 7.83 3.90 26.27
C ALA A 150 7.50 5.36 25.92
N GLU A 151 7.15 6.17 26.92
CA GLU A 151 7.09 7.61 26.75
C GLU A 151 8.50 8.17 26.53
N LYS A 152 8.62 9.12 25.60
CA LYS A 152 9.89 9.79 25.33
C LYS A 152 10.00 11.01 26.24
N LEU A 153 10.86 10.92 27.25
CA LEU A 153 11.16 12.04 28.16
C LEU A 153 11.86 13.19 27.40
N ALA A 154 11.69 14.41 27.89
CA ALA A 154 12.29 15.64 27.35
C ALA A 154 12.04 15.87 25.84
N ALA A 155 10.90 15.40 25.32
CA ALA A 155 10.50 15.62 23.93
C ALA A 155 9.11 16.25 23.84
N THR A 156 8.93 17.15 22.87
CA THR A 156 7.64 17.82 22.62
C THR A 156 7.17 17.60 21.18
N GLU A 157 5.88 17.76 20.92
CA GLU A 157 5.34 17.72 19.55
C GLU A 157 5.99 18.82 18.70
N MET A 158 6.40 18.51 17.48
CA MET A 158 7.01 19.47 16.55
C MET A 158 6.22 20.77 16.39
N GLY A 159 4.89 20.69 16.35
CA GLY A 159 4.02 21.85 16.29
C GLY A 159 4.28 22.82 17.43
N LEU A 160 4.28 22.29 18.64
CA LEU A 160 4.51 23.02 19.87
C LEU A 160 5.97 23.48 19.98
N PHE A 161 6.94 22.63 19.63
CA PHE A 161 8.36 22.98 19.55
C PHE A 161 8.59 24.24 18.70
N LEU A 162 7.95 24.32 17.54
CA LEU A 162 8.08 25.46 16.62
C LEU A 162 7.40 26.75 17.14
N VAL A 163 6.43 26.63 18.06
CA VAL A 163 5.76 27.77 18.71
C VAL A 163 6.58 28.28 19.90
N GLU A 164 7.03 27.36 20.76
CA GLU A 164 7.64 27.69 22.06
C GLU A 164 9.13 28.00 21.95
N GLU A 165 9.87 27.26 21.11
CA GLU A 165 11.31 27.46 20.97
C GLU A 165 11.60 28.75 20.20
N ARG A 166 12.23 29.70 20.90
CA ARG A 166 12.65 30.99 20.34
C ARG A 166 14.09 30.97 19.84
N ASN A 167 14.90 29.99 20.26
CA ASN A 167 16.29 29.88 19.83
C ASN A 167 16.38 29.36 18.39
N GLY A 168 16.72 30.26 17.47
CA GLY A 168 16.86 29.96 16.04
C GLY A 168 17.90 28.88 15.74
N TRP A 169 18.95 28.71 16.56
CA TRP A 169 19.94 27.64 16.37
C TRP A 169 19.34 26.27 16.67
N ARG A 170 18.63 26.12 17.80
CA ARG A 170 17.97 24.85 18.19
C ARG A 170 16.94 24.41 17.14
N ARG A 171 16.13 25.35 16.64
CA ARG A 171 15.16 25.10 15.55
C ARG A 171 15.82 24.61 14.27
N ARG A 172 16.91 25.27 13.85
CA ARG A 172 17.67 24.87 12.64
C ARG A 172 18.37 23.52 12.82
N ARG A 173 18.91 23.24 14.00
CA ARG A 173 19.50 21.94 14.34
C ARG A 173 18.47 20.82 14.23
N ALA A 174 17.28 21.00 14.80
CA ALA A 174 16.17 20.05 14.70
C ALA A 174 15.74 19.82 13.25
N ALA A 175 15.61 20.89 12.45
CA ALA A 175 15.28 20.80 11.02
C ALA A 175 16.32 19.96 10.23
N ILE A 176 17.62 20.18 10.48
CA ILE A 176 18.71 19.42 9.85
C ILE A 176 18.66 17.94 10.26
N LYS A 177 18.50 17.66 11.56
CA LYS A 177 18.41 16.29 12.09
C LYS A 177 17.21 15.55 11.51
N LEU A 178 16.06 16.20 11.42
CA LEU A 178 14.87 15.66 10.77
C LEU A 178 15.08 15.36 9.29
N GLY A 179 15.67 16.29 8.54
CA GLY A 179 15.99 16.07 7.13
C GLY A 179 16.85 14.81 6.93
N ARG A 180 17.89 14.66 7.77
CA ARG A 180 18.74 13.44 7.77
C ARG A 180 17.92 12.21 8.12
N ALA A 181 17.22 12.20 9.24
CA ALA A 181 16.36 11.11 9.70
C ALA A 181 15.40 10.59 8.61
N LEU A 182 14.68 11.50 7.94
CA LEU A 182 13.77 11.15 6.85
C LEU A 182 14.48 10.56 5.64
N ALA A 183 15.69 11.04 5.32
CA ALA A 183 16.48 10.47 4.24
C ALA A 183 16.94 9.04 4.57
N ARG A 184 17.36 8.77 5.81
CA ARG A 184 17.71 7.43 6.30
C ARG A 184 16.52 6.49 6.21
N LEU A 185 15.36 6.95 6.69
CA LEU A 185 14.10 6.24 6.62
C LEU A 185 13.74 5.85 5.18
N HIS A 186 13.78 6.82 4.26
CA HIS A 186 13.46 6.61 2.85
C HIS A 186 14.49 5.73 2.12
N ALA A 187 15.77 5.79 2.52
CA ALA A 187 16.82 4.92 2.00
C ALA A 187 16.62 3.45 2.44
N ALA A 188 16.22 3.23 3.69
CA ALA A 188 15.86 1.91 4.22
C ALA A 188 14.53 1.34 3.67
N GLY A 189 13.84 2.11 2.82
CA GLY A 189 12.66 1.66 2.08
C GLY A 189 11.32 1.92 2.76
N PHE A 190 11.28 2.69 3.85
CA PHE A 190 10.05 2.97 4.58
C PHE A 190 9.32 4.19 4.00
N SER A 191 8.05 4.03 3.61
CA SER A 191 7.13 5.13 3.29
C SER A 191 6.26 5.44 4.51
N HIS A 192 6.15 6.71 4.88
CA HIS A 192 5.35 7.18 6.02
C HIS A 192 4.14 8.00 5.54
N PRO A 193 3.02 7.35 5.13
CA PRO A 193 1.88 8.03 4.52
C PRO A 193 1.14 9.01 5.44
N ASP A 194 1.40 8.95 6.76
CA ASP A 194 0.87 9.84 7.78
C ASP A 194 1.98 10.71 8.42
N LEU A 195 3.00 11.09 7.65
CA LEU A 195 4.06 11.98 8.11
C LEU A 195 3.53 13.42 8.25
N TYR A 196 2.91 13.70 9.40
CA TYR A 196 2.39 15.01 9.76
C TYR A 196 3.19 15.60 10.91
N ALA A 197 3.23 16.94 11.04
CA ALA A 197 3.96 17.62 12.12
C ALA A 197 3.65 17.04 13.52
N LYS A 198 2.36 16.81 13.80
CA LYS A 198 1.89 16.22 15.06
C LYS A 198 2.28 14.76 15.34
N HIS A 199 2.86 14.07 14.35
CA HIS A 199 3.39 12.73 14.50
C HIS A 199 4.91 12.75 14.62
N ILE A 200 5.52 13.90 14.94
CA ILE A 200 6.95 14.03 15.15
C ILE A 200 7.15 14.66 16.51
N LEU A 201 7.84 13.94 17.39
CA LEU A 201 8.37 14.50 18.63
C LEU A 201 9.79 15.00 18.38
N VAL A 202 10.14 16.12 18.97
CA VAL A 202 11.49 16.71 18.93
C VAL A 202 12.02 16.72 20.36
N ASP A 203 13.16 16.07 20.54
CA ASP A 203 13.92 16.10 21.78
C ASP A 203 14.47 17.52 22.03
N LEU A 204 14.19 18.09 23.20
CA LEU A 204 14.43 19.51 23.49
C LEU A 204 15.91 19.86 23.57
N ASP A 205 16.76 18.92 23.99
CA ASP A 205 18.20 19.14 24.17
C ASP A 205 18.99 18.83 22.91
N THR A 206 18.69 17.68 22.31
CA THR A 206 19.45 17.19 21.17
C THR A 206 18.86 17.65 19.84
N GLY A 207 17.56 17.93 19.77
CA GLY A 207 16.82 18.16 18.51
C GLY A 207 16.62 16.88 17.68
N GLU A 208 16.82 15.69 18.26
CA GLU A 208 16.56 14.42 17.57
C GLU A 208 15.06 14.19 17.37
N PRO A 209 14.63 13.77 16.17
CA PRO A 209 13.23 13.48 15.90
C PRO A 209 12.86 12.05 16.32
N THR A 210 11.68 11.88 16.91
CA THR A 210 11.01 10.58 17.06
C THR A 210 9.72 10.61 16.26
N LEU A 211 9.61 9.76 15.24
CA LEU A 211 8.41 9.69 14.40
C LEU A 211 7.39 8.72 15.01
N LEU A 212 6.13 9.10 15.01
CA LEU A 212 5.00 8.37 15.59
C LEU A 212 4.01 7.92 14.50
N ASP A 213 3.04 7.10 14.90
CA ASP A 213 1.92 6.65 14.05
C ASP A 213 2.32 5.75 12.85
N TRP A 214 3.06 4.68 13.15
CA TRP A 214 3.59 3.73 12.16
C TRP A 214 2.56 2.75 11.59
N GLN A 215 1.30 2.81 12.04
CA GLN A 215 0.23 1.85 11.71
C GLN A 215 -0.04 1.70 10.20
N ARG A 216 0.30 2.70 9.37
CA ARG A 216 0.05 2.70 7.92
C ARG A 216 1.31 2.63 7.07
N THR A 217 2.49 2.67 7.69
CA THR A 217 3.79 2.60 7.03
C THR A 217 4.00 1.30 6.30
N ARG A 218 4.65 1.36 5.13
CA ARG A 218 5.07 0.20 4.33
C ARG A 218 6.58 0.23 4.16
N ARG A 219 7.21 -0.95 4.20
CA ARG A 219 8.62 -1.12 3.80
C ARG A 219 8.66 -1.77 2.42
N VAL A 220 9.26 -1.11 1.45
CA VAL A 220 9.41 -1.58 0.08
C VAL A 220 10.87 -1.56 -0.34
N VAL A 221 11.28 -2.49 -1.20
CA VAL A 221 12.64 -2.53 -1.75
C VAL A 221 12.81 -1.36 -2.73
N GLY A 222 13.54 -0.33 -2.32
CA GLY A 222 13.78 0.88 -3.12
C GLY A 222 12.56 1.81 -3.17
N LEU A 223 12.44 2.70 -2.18
CA LEU A 223 11.35 3.66 -2.13
C LEU A 223 11.44 4.67 -3.29
N GLY A 224 10.46 4.66 -4.19
CA GLY A 224 10.43 5.53 -5.37
C GLY A 224 10.20 7.02 -5.05
N ARG A 225 10.63 7.89 -5.97
CA ARG A 225 10.54 9.36 -5.84
C ARG A 225 9.14 9.86 -5.49
N LYS A 226 8.08 9.31 -6.10
CA LYS A 226 6.69 9.71 -5.84
C LYS A 226 6.28 9.51 -4.37
N ALA A 227 6.71 8.43 -3.73
CA ALA A 227 6.41 8.15 -2.33
C ALA A 227 7.20 9.08 -1.40
N ARG A 228 8.50 9.28 -1.67
CA ARG A 228 9.35 10.25 -0.93
C ARG A 228 8.78 11.66 -1.00
N LEU A 229 8.39 12.09 -2.20
CA LEU A 229 7.79 13.41 -2.44
C LEU A 229 6.46 13.56 -1.69
N ARG A 230 5.63 12.50 -1.66
CA ARG A 230 4.36 12.52 -0.94
C ARG A 230 4.57 12.69 0.56
N ASP A 231 5.54 11.99 1.15
CA ASP A 231 5.81 12.07 2.59
C ASP A 231 6.35 13.47 2.96
N LEU A 232 7.33 13.99 2.20
CA LEU A 232 7.83 15.36 2.40
C LEU A 232 6.74 16.42 2.19
N ALA A 233 5.87 16.24 1.19
CA ALA A 233 4.74 17.15 0.94
C ALA A 233 3.68 17.08 2.04
N ALA A 234 3.43 15.92 2.65
CA ALA A 234 2.52 15.77 3.77
C ALA A 234 3.03 16.51 5.02
N LEU A 235 4.34 16.42 5.29
CA LEU A 235 4.98 17.18 6.36
C LEU A 235 4.90 18.68 6.07
N HIS A 236 5.33 19.10 4.87
CA HIS A 236 5.29 20.49 4.44
C HIS A 236 3.88 21.11 4.53
N ALA A 237 2.85 20.36 4.14
CA ALA A 237 1.46 20.80 4.22
C ALA A 237 0.94 20.96 5.65
N THR A 238 1.46 20.18 6.61
CA THR A 238 0.96 20.17 8.00
C THR A 238 1.76 21.05 8.95
N VAL A 239 2.96 21.49 8.55
CA VAL A 239 3.68 22.57 9.22
C VAL A 239 3.13 23.91 8.72
N SER A 240 2.49 24.69 9.59
CA SER A 240 1.97 26.01 9.24
C SER A 240 3.11 26.99 8.87
N GLU A 241 2.89 27.85 7.88
CA GLU A 241 3.86 28.86 7.43
C GLU A 241 4.17 29.89 8.52
N GLY A 242 3.22 30.17 9.42
CA GLY A 242 3.44 31.07 10.56
C GLY A 242 4.36 30.50 11.65
N HIS A 243 4.62 29.18 11.63
CA HIS A 243 5.36 28.49 12.69
C HIS A 243 6.75 28.03 12.27
N SER A 244 7.01 27.87 10.97
CA SER A 244 8.34 27.51 10.48
C SER A 244 8.80 28.43 9.37
N SER A 245 9.99 29.00 9.53
CA SER A 245 10.58 29.91 8.56
C SER A 245 10.96 29.21 7.25
N PHE A 246 10.98 29.95 6.16
CA PHE A 246 11.48 29.46 4.86
C PHE A 246 12.88 28.82 5.00
N ARG A 247 13.76 29.44 5.80
CA ARG A 247 15.12 28.97 6.05
C ARG A 247 15.17 27.61 6.75
N GLU A 248 14.28 27.34 7.70
CA GLU A 248 14.20 26.02 8.36
C GLU A 248 13.75 24.93 7.39
N ARG A 249 12.71 25.21 6.59
CA ARG A 249 12.21 24.30 5.56
C ARG A 249 13.29 23.98 4.52
N GLN A 250 14.04 25.00 4.11
CA GLN A 250 15.16 24.86 3.20
C GLN A 250 16.30 24.03 3.81
N LEU A 251 16.66 24.27 5.07
CA LEU A 251 17.70 23.49 5.76
C LEU A 251 17.33 22.01 5.91
N LEU A 252 16.07 21.71 6.21
CA LEU A 252 15.56 20.34 6.24
C LEU A 252 15.69 19.68 4.86
N LEU A 253 15.21 20.34 3.80
CA LEU A 253 15.28 19.80 2.43
C LEU A 253 16.73 19.58 1.99
N ARG A 254 17.61 20.54 2.25
CA ARG A 254 19.04 20.45 1.96
C ARG A 254 19.69 19.28 2.71
N ALA A 255 19.39 19.13 4.00
CA ALA A 255 19.88 18.02 4.81
C ALA A 255 19.35 16.66 4.29
N TYR A 256 18.08 16.60 3.90
CA TYR A 256 17.46 15.43 3.30
C TYR A 256 18.13 15.03 1.98
N LEU A 257 18.30 15.97 1.05
CA LEU A 257 18.90 15.70 -0.26
C LEU A 257 20.36 15.25 -0.13
N ARG A 258 21.14 15.90 0.75
CA ARG A 258 22.52 15.51 1.03
C ARG A 258 22.61 14.09 1.60
N GLU A 259 21.79 13.77 2.60
CA GLU A 259 21.80 12.44 3.23
C GLU A 259 21.27 11.35 2.29
N ALA A 260 20.22 11.64 1.52
CA ALA A 260 19.66 10.70 0.54
C ALA A 260 20.67 10.41 -0.58
N ARG A 261 21.51 11.38 -0.94
CA ARG A 261 22.59 11.21 -1.92
C ARG A 261 23.72 10.35 -1.38
N ARG A 262 24.17 10.58 -0.14
CA ARG A 262 25.17 9.74 0.54
C ARG A 262 24.81 8.26 0.57
N ARG A 263 23.51 7.93 0.62
CA ARG A 263 23.03 6.57 0.93
C ARG A 263 22.35 5.82 -0.20
N ALA A 264 22.11 6.46 -1.35
CA ALA A 264 21.28 5.84 -2.38
C ALA A 264 21.56 6.28 -3.83
N GLY A 265 22.67 6.97 -4.14
CA GLY A 265 22.93 7.44 -5.50
C GLY A 265 21.76 8.26 -6.07
N CYS A 266 21.65 9.52 -5.64
CA CYS A 266 20.62 10.52 -5.98
C CYS A 266 19.51 10.12 -6.99
N LEU A 267 18.36 9.62 -6.49
CA LEU A 267 17.14 9.42 -7.31
C LEU A 267 16.39 10.71 -7.70
N TRP A 268 16.88 11.88 -7.25
CA TRP A 268 16.27 13.18 -7.57
C TRP A 268 16.87 13.82 -8.83
N GLY A 269 18.08 13.41 -9.27
CA GLY A 269 18.82 14.01 -10.39
C GLY A 269 19.16 13.06 -11.56
N GLY A 270 18.49 11.92 -11.71
CA GLY A 270 18.58 11.11 -12.94
C GLY A 270 19.71 10.09 -13.07
N PHE A 271 20.70 10.05 -12.16
CA PHE A 271 21.74 9.00 -12.15
C PHE A 271 21.68 8.19 -10.85
N GLY A 272 21.18 6.95 -10.96
CA GLY A 272 21.24 5.98 -9.88
C GLY A 272 22.57 5.25 -9.89
N MET A 273 23.50 5.64 -9.02
CA MET A 273 24.63 4.79 -8.66
C MET A 273 24.19 3.69 -7.69
N VAL A 274 24.82 2.52 -7.84
CA VAL A 274 24.56 1.29 -7.10
C VAL A 274 25.10 1.41 -5.68
N CYS A 275 24.29 1.09 -4.67
CA CYS A 275 24.82 0.82 -3.33
C CYS A 275 25.34 -0.61 -3.26
N ARG A 276 26.66 -0.80 -3.20
CA ARG A 276 27.29 -1.94 -2.50
C ARG A 276 28.77 -1.82 -2.13
N GLU A 277 29.43 -0.68 -2.34
CA GLU A 277 30.73 -0.40 -1.73
C GLU A 277 30.53 0.48 -0.50
N SER A 278 31.28 0.22 0.58
CA SER A 278 31.42 1.17 1.69
C SER A 278 31.97 2.46 1.13
N TYR A 279 31.17 3.52 1.17
CA TYR A 279 31.57 4.86 0.76
C TYR A 279 32.41 5.49 1.88
N ASP A 280 33.69 5.70 1.62
CA ASP A 280 34.62 6.45 2.47
C ASP A 280 34.24 7.95 2.49
N PRO A 281 34.04 8.60 3.66
CA PRO A 281 33.74 10.03 3.74
C PRO A 281 34.91 10.96 3.38
N GLY A 282 36.11 10.44 3.14
CA GLY A 282 37.30 11.20 2.79
C GLY A 282 37.34 11.65 1.33
N GLU A 283 37.41 12.96 1.12
CA GLU A 283 37.72 13.67 -0.13
C GLU A 283 36.74 13.57 -1.30
N PHE A 284 35.78 14.52 -1.34
CA PHE A 284 35.11 14.87 -2.59
C PHE A 284 36.07 15.56 -3.56
N THR A 285 36.10 15.13 -4.83
CA THR A 285 36.81 15.88 -5.89
C THR A 285 36.19 17.27 -6.09
N ARG A 286 36.96 18.24 -6.60
CA ARG A 286 36.55 19.64 -6.78
C ARG A 286 35.35 19.77 -7.74
N GLU A 287 35.23 18.88 -8.72
CA GLU A 287 34.12 18.80 -9.68
C GLU A 287 32.86 18.19 -9.05
N GLU A 288 33.01 17.15 -8.22
CA GLU A 288 31.89 16.58 -7.47
C GLU A 288 31.32 17.58 -6.46
N ARG A 289 32.15 18.45 -5.85
CA ARG A 289 31.70 19.57 -5.00
C ARG A 289 30.91 20.62 -5.77
N ARG A 290 31.28 20.93 -7.03
CA ARG A 290 30.48 21.81 -7.91
C ARG A 290 29.15 21.18 -8.29
N TRP A 291 29.13 19.90 -8.65
CA TRP A 291 27.90 19.19 -8.98
C TRP A 291 27.02 18.88 -7.73
N LEU A 292 27.60 18.84 -6.53
CA LEU A 292 26.91 18.75 -5.22
C LEU A 292 26.14 20.03 -4.85
N MET A 293 26.52 21.16 -5.45
CA MET A 293 25.95 22.48 -5.22
C MET A 293 25.22 22.92 -6.50
N ARG A 294 24.20 22.16 -6.88
CA ARG A 294 23.22 22.47 -7.94
C ARG A 294 21.97 23.11 -7.30
N PRO A 295 21.93 24.44 -7.05
CA PRO A 295 20.76 25.14 -6.51
C PRO A 295 19.46 24.81 -7.23
N ASP A 296 19.54 24.50 -8.53
CA ASP A 296 18.43 24.08 -9.38
C ASP A 296 17.71 22.84 -8.83
N LEU A 297 18.44 21.86 -8.29
CA LEU A 297 17.81 20.63 -7.77
C LEU A 297 17.07 20.88 -6.45
N GLU A 298 17.65 21.67 -5.56
CA GLU A 298 17.02 22.06 -4.29
C GLU A 298 15.76 22.89 -4.56
N ALA A 299 15.85 23.86 -5.47
CA ALA A 299 14.73 24.69 -5.90
C ALA A 299 13.61 23.84 -6.53
N GLN A 300 13.94 22.97 -7.50
CA GLN A 300 12.96 22.09 -8.14
C GLN A 300 12.30 21.12 -7.15
N ALA A 301 13.07 20.53 -6.23
CA ALA A 301 12.52 19.65 -5.20
C ALA A 301 11.59 20.42 -4.26
N GLY A 302 11.97 21.65 -3.88
CA GLY A 302 11.14 22.56 -3.10
C GLY A 302 9.82 22.85 -3.81
N GLU A 303 9.87 23.24 -5.08
CA GLU A 303 8.70 23.54 -5.90
C GLU A 303 7.75 22.33 -6.02
N TRP A 304 8.29 21.13 -6.24
CA TRP A 304 7.48 19.91 -6.29
C TRP A 304 6.82 19.61 -4.94
N ILE A 305 7.54 19.79 -3.82
CA ILE A 305 7.01 19.58 -2.48
C ILE A 305 5.88 20.56 -2.20
N THR A 306 6.09 21.85 -2.49
CA THR A 306 5.08 22.89 -2.32
C THR A 306 3.86 22.61 -3.19
N THR A 307 4.04 22.33 -4.48
CA THR A 307 2.94 22.02 -5.40
C THR A 307 2.11 20.81 -4.93
N GLN A 308 2.76 19.73 -4.48
CA GLN A 308 2.04 18.56 -3.94
C GLN A 308 1.40 18.86 -2.59
N GLY A 309 2.04 19.65 -1.73
CA GLY A 309 1.52 20.10 -0.45
C GLY A 309 0.22 20.88 -0.61
N THR A 310 0.18 21.86 -1.52
CA THR A 310 -1.02 22.64 -1.85
C THR A 310 -2.15 21.74 -2.37
N ARG A 311 -1.83 20.72 -3.18
CA ARG A 311 -2.82 19.72 -3.63
C ARG A 311 -3.35 18.87 -2.47
N LEU A 312 -2.51 18.50 -1.50
CA LEU A 312 -2.93 17.76 -0.31
C LEU A 312 -3.84 18.60 0.59
N LEU A 313 -3.57 19.90 0.74
CA LEU A 313 -4.39 20.84 1.51
C LEU A 313 -5.80 21.04 0.95
N ARG A 314 -6.08 20.64 -0.30
CA ARG A 314 -7.47 20.57 -0.81
C ARG A 314 -8.34 19.57 -0.04
N ARG A 315 -7.72 18.57 0.61
CA ARG A 315 -8.41 17.54 1.38
C ARG A 315 -8.67 18.03 2.81
N ARG A 316 -9.95 18.03 3.22
CA ARG A 316 -10.39 18.46 4.56
C ARG A 316 -9.58 17.81 5.69
N HIS A 317 -9.44 16.48 5.66
CA HIS A 317 -8.75 15.75 6.72
C HIS A 317 -7.25 16.10 6.83
N ILE A 318 -6.62 16.69 5.80
CA ILE A 318 -5.24 17.19 5.89
C ILE A 318 -5.24 18.57 6.55
N ARG A 319 -6.16 19.47 6.18
CA ARG A 319 -6.31 20.78 6.85
C ARG A 319 -6.59 20.65 8.35
N GLU A 320 -7.42 19.69 8.74
CA GLU A 320 -7.70 19.39 10.15
C GLU A 320 -6.45 18.94 10.93
N LYS A 321 -5.40 18.46 10.25
CA LYS A 321 -4.12 18.10 10.87
C LYS A 321 -3.20 19.30 11.04
N CYS A 322 -3.39 20.38 10.28
CA CYS A 322 -2.67 21.65 10.42
C CYS A 322 -3.12 22.41 11.68
N SER A 323 -4.43 22.40 11.98
CA SER A 323 -5.00 23.09 13.15
C SER A 323 -4.76 22.39 14.49
N GLY A 324 -4.28 21.14 14.47
CA GLY A 324 -4.04 20.35 15.68
C GLY A 324 -2.75 20.69 16.42
N SER A 325 -1.83 21.43 15.77
CA SER A 325 -0.47 21.67 16.27
C SER A 325 -0.25 23.06 16.91
N VAL A 326 -1.20 23.99 16.75
CA VAL A 326 -1.05 25.41 17.13
C VAL A 326 -1.78 25.75 18.44
N VAL A 327 -2.71 24.90 18.85
CA VAL A 327 -3.44 25.06 20.09
C VAL A 327 -3.46 23.69 20.72
N GLY A 328 -2.76 23.50 21.84
CA GLY A 328 -2.65 22.24 22.59
C GLY A 328 -3.99 21.66 23.09
N LEU A 329 -5.11 22.01 22.48
CA LEU A 329 -6.48 21.58 22.78
C LEU A 329 -6.78 20.22 22.11
N GLY A 330 -5.98 19.22 22.49
CA GLY A 330 -6.58 17.92 22.77
C GLY A 330 -7.65 18.10 23.86
N LEU A 331 -8.71 17.30 23.83
CA LEU A 331 -9.50 17.16 25.05
C LEU A 331 -8.64 16.31 25.99
N ASP A 332 -8.09 16.91 27.03
CA ASP A 332 -7.46 16.18 28.12
C ASP A 332 -8.58 15.50 28.89
N TRP A 333 -8.83 14.23 28.62
CA TRP A 333 -9.82 13.48 29.38
C TRP A 333 -9.16 12.95 30.65
N ILE A 334 -9.51 13.55 31.78
CA ILE A 334 -9.04 13.16 33.10
C ILE A 334 -10.13 12.25 33.70
N PRO A 335 -9.89 10.95 33.88
CA PRO A 335 -10.82 10.10 34.63
C PRO A 335 -10.82 10.52 36.10
N LEU A 336 -12.00 10.51 36.74
CA LEU A 336 -12.08 10.63 38.19
C LEU A 336 -12.07 9.22 38.80
N ASP A 337 -11.14 8.98 39.74
CA ASP A 337 -11.00 7.68 40.39
C ASP A 337 -12.29 7.29 41.13
N GLY A 338 -12.74 6.06 40.92
CA GLY A 338 -13.97 5.53 41.51
C GLY A 338 -15.28 5.92 40.80
N GLU A 339 -15.23 6.72 39.73
CA GLU A 339 -16.43 7.18 39.00
C GLU A 339 -16.40 6.80 37.50
N ASP A 340 -17.56 6.44 36.91
CA ASP A 340 -17.68 6.28 35.44
C ASP A 340 -17.86 7.66 34.78
N MET A 341 -16.89 8.56 35.01
CA MET A 341 -16.88 9.95 34.57
C MET A 341 -15.49 10.41 34.10
N LEU A 342 -15.47 11.25 33.07
CA LEU A 342 -14.28 11.89 32.49
C LEU A 342 -14.48 13.41 32.49
N VAL A 343 -13.56 14.15 33.09
CA VAL A 343 -13.55 15.62 33.08
C VAL A 343 -12.49 16.16 32.13
N THR A 344 -12.57 17.45 31.80
CA THR A 344 -11.56 18.17 31.01
C THR A 344 -10.71 19.07 31.90
N SER A 345 -9.57 19.55 31.42
CA SER A 345 -8.73 20.55 32.11
C SER A 345 -9.45 21.89 32.38
N SER A 346 -10.65 22.09 31.81
CA SER A 346 -11.51 23.25 32.07
C SER A 346 -12.45 23.06 33.26
N TRP A 347 -12.37 21.91 33.94
CA TRP A 347 -13.12 21.61 35.15
C TRP A 347 -12.72 22.55 36.30
N PRO A 348 -13.66 23.18 37.04
CA PRO A 348 -13.33 24.13 38.10
C PRO A 348 -12.60 23.45 39.29
N PRO A 349 -11.44 23.96 39.73
CA PRO A 349 -10.70 23.40 40.87
C PRO A 349 -11.40 23.58 42.22
N SER A 350 -12.18 24.65 42.40
CA SER A 350 -12.84 24.96 43.68
C SER A 350 -13.93 23.95 44.07
N VAL A 351 -14.48 23.23 43.10
CA VAL A 351 -15.51 22.20 43.31
C VAL A 351 -14.89 20.87 43.79
N SER A 352 -13.55 20.71 43.71
CA SER A 352 -12.85 19.53 44.24
C SER A 352 -12.49 19.63 45.72
N ARG A 353 -12.69 20.79 46.36
CA ARG A 353 -12.27 21.05 47.75
C ARG A 353 -13.39 20.91 48.79
N SER A 354 -14.65 20.73 48.38
CA SER A 354 -15.82 20.84 49.28
C SER A 354 -16.27 19.54 49.95
N GLY A 355 -15.55 18.42 49.80
CA GLY A 355 -15.87 17.16 50.50
C GLY A 355 -17.15 16.42 50.06
N GLU A 356 -18.09 17.06 49.39
CA GLU A 356 -19.23 16.39 48.74
C GLU A 356 -18.80 15.67 47.44
N PRO A 357 -19.25 14.42 47.19
CA PRO A 357 -18.99 13.76 45.91
C PRO A 357 -19.61 14.58 44.77
N GLN A 358 -18.79 15.04 43.84
CA GLN A 358 -19.21 15.88 42.70
C GLN A 358 -20.33 15.22 41.88
N ARG A 359 -20.32 13.88 41.88
CA ARG A 359 -21.35 13.01 41.33
C ARG A 359 -22.73 13.22 41.96
N CYS A 360 -22.85 13.52 43.25
CA CYS A 360 -24.15 13.69 43.93
C CYS A 360 -24.95 14.88 43.39
N ARG A 361 -24.31 16.05 43.24
CA ARG A 361 -24.96 17.24 42.65
C ARG A 361 -25.38 17.01 41.21
N LEU A 362 -24.57 16.25 40.48
CA LEU A 362 -24.84 15.93 39.08
C LEU A 362 -25.96 14.89 38.94
N ASP A 363 -25.94 13.84 39.76
CA ASP A 363 -26.99 12.83 39.84
C ASP A 363 -28.32 13.46 40.26
N GLN A 364 -28.30 14.46 41.15
CA GLN A 364 -29.45 15.27 41.50
C GLN A 364 -29.96 16.09 40.30
N ALA A 365 -29.08 16.80 39.58
CA ALA A 365 -29.45 17.57 38.38
C ALA A 365 -29.99 16.68 37.25
N VAL A 366 -29.47 15.45 37.10
CA VAL A 366 -29.95 14.43 36.16
C VAL A 366 -31.30 13.86 36.60
N SER A 367 -31.50 13.63 37.90
CA SER A 367 -32.75 13.11 38.47
C SER A 367 -33.89 14.13 38.44
N GLN A 368 -33.57 15.42 38.55
CA GLN A 368 -34.52 16.53 38.48
C GLN A 368 -34.85 16.96 37.04
N ALA A 369 -34.14 16.43 36.03
CA ALA A 369 -34.32 16.83 34.64
C ALA A 369 -35.64 16.34 34.05
N SER A 370 -36.38 17.21 33.35
CA SER A 370 -37.55 16.78 32.57
C SER A 370 -37.13 15.88 31.41
N HIS A 371 -37.65 14.65 31.38
CA HIS A 371 -37.35 13.67 30.34
C HIS A 371 -38.36 13.75 29.18
N GLN A 372 -37.89 14.08 27.97
CA GLN A 372 -38.69 13.99 26.75
C GLN A 372 -38.07 12.96 25.79
N GLN A 373 -38.82 11.91 25.45
CA GLN A 373 -38.39 10.85 24.52
C GLN A 373 -37.01 10.24 24.87
N GLY A 374 -36.72 10.10 26.16
CA GLY A 374 -35.46 9.53 26.66
C GLY A 374 -34.24 10.45 26.54
N ALA A 375 -34.39 11.71 26.12
CA ALA A 375 -33.38 12.75 26.23
C ALA A 375 -33.74 13.72 27.37
N PHE A 376 -32.74 14.36 27.96
CA PHE A 376 -32.94 15.39 28.99
C PHE A 376 -31.91 16.51 28.86
N ILE A 377 -32.31 17.69 29.31
CA ILE A 377 -31.47 18.87 29.45
C ILE A 377 -31.78 19.46 30.83
N SER A 378 -30.73 19.73 31.63
CA SER A 378 -30.85 20.33 32.95
C SER A 378 -29.78 21.40 33.14
N GLU A 379 -30.10 22.45 33.88
CA GLU A 379 -29.11 23.48 34.26
C GLU A 379 -28.52 23.11 35.62
N VAL A 380 -27.22 23.36 35.79
CA VAL A 380 -26.49 23.10 37.03
C VAL A 380 -25.59 24.27 37.35
N GLU A 381 -25.61 24.74 38.60
CA GLU A 381 -24.75 25.82 39.04
C GLU A 381 -23.34 25.31 39.34
N LEU A 382 -22.33 25.96 38.77
CA LEU A 382 -20.91 25.57 38.85
C LEU A 382 -20.12 26.32 39.93
N GLY A 383 -20.79 27.20 40.69
CA GLY A 383 -20.19 28.14 41.62
C GLY A 383 -19.60 29.39 40.94
N GLY A 384 -19.55 30.51 41.65
CA GLY A 384 -19.02 31.78 41.14
C GLY A 384 -19.85 32.41 40.02
N GLY A 385 -21.17 32.17 40.00
CA GLY A 385 -22.10 32.71 39.00
C GLY A 385 -22.04 32.04 37.62
N ARG A 386 -21.34 30.89 37.51
CA ARG A 386 -21.23 30.11 36.27
C ARG A 386 -22.37 29.09 36.18
N LEU A 387 -23.02 29.03 35.02
CA LEU A 387 -24.09 28.06 34.73
C LEU A 387 -23.59 27.00 33.74
N GLY A 388 -23.75 25.74 34.13
CA GLY A 388 -23.54 24.57 33.29
C GLY A 388 -24.85 24.01 32.76
N THR A 389 -24.78 23.31 31.63
CA THR A 389 -25.89 22.55 31.06
C THR A 389 -25.49 21.08 30.97
N VAL A 390 -26.32 20.20 31.50
CA VAL A 390 -26.18 18.75 31.41
C VAL A 390 -27.14 18.25 30.34
N CYS A 391 -26.60 17.67 29.28
CA CYS A 391 -27.39 17.07 28.19
C CYS A 391 -27.17 15.56 28.19
N GLY A 392 -28.22 14.76 28.18
CA GLY A 392 -28.09 13.31 28.28
C GLY A 392 -29.20 12.49 27.65
N ARG A 393 -29.02 11.18 27.70
CA ARG A 393 -30.06 10.19 27.35
C ARG A 393 -30.16 9.11 28.41
N VAL A 394 -31.38 8.62 28.60
CA VAL A 394 -31.72 7.49 29.47
C VAL A 394 -31.90 6.24 28.62
N ALA A 395 -31.26 5.12 28.99
CA ALA A 395 -31.38 3.84 28.29
C ALA A 395 -31.48 2.65 29.26
N ARG A 396 -32.05 1.53 28.79
CA ARG A 396 -32.10 0.25 29.54
C ARG A 396 -30.73 -0.44 29.50
N THR A 397 -30.34 -1.11 30.58
CA THR A 397 -29.01 -1.78 30.76
C THR A 397 -28.63 -2.74 29.64
N TRP A 398 -29.58 -3.50 29.08
CA TRP A 398 -29.37 -4.49 28.03
C TRP A 398 -28.90 -3.93 26.67
N GLY A 399 -28.78 -2.61 26.51
CA GLY A 399 -28.30 -1.94 25.29
C GLY A 399 -26.91 -1.28 25.39
N LEU A 400 -26.27 -1.30 26.57
CA LEU A 400 -25.03 -0.57 26.85
C LEU A 400 -23.89 -1.49 27.32
N GLU A 401 -23.61 -2.59 26.61
CA GLU A 401 -22.38 -3.41 26.81
C GLU A 401 -21.08 -2.70 26.37
N GLY A 402 -21.03 -1.36 26.43
CA GLY A 402 -19.88 -0.56 26.00
C GLY A 402 -19.39 0.35 27.12
N THR A 403 -18.08 0.54 27.23
CA THR A 403 -17.45 1.57 28.09
C THR A 403 -18.01 2.97 27.80
N LEU A 404 -17.90 3.92 28.75
CA LEU A 404 -18.30 5.33 28.59
C LEU A 404 -17.83 5.95 27.27
N TRP A 405 -16.67 5.50 26.78
CA TRP A 405 -16.09 5.82 25.48
C TRP A 405 -16.97 5.55 24.26
N ARG A 406 -17.95 4.65 24.35
CA ARG A 406 -18.89 4.31 23.27
C ARG A 406 -20.19 5.12 23.32
N SER A 407 -20.40 5.99 24.32
CA SER A 407 -21.65 6.73 24.50
C SER A 407 -21.90 7.77 23.40
N THR A 408 -23.17 8.11 23.15
CA THR A 408 -23.54 9.21 22.23
C THR A 408 -23.04 10.56 22.75
N GLN A 409 -23.02 10.76 24.06
CA GLN A 409 -22.59 12.00 24.72
C GLN A 409 -21.09 12.25 24.59
N ARG A 410 -20.28 11.19 24.60
CA ARG A 410 -18.85 11.32 24.25
C ARG A 410 -18.64 11.77 22.80
N HIS A 411 -19.48 11.30 21.88
CA HIS A 411 -19.41 11.76 20.48
C HIS A 411 -19.84 13.22 20.35
N GLU A 412 -20.84 13.65 21.12
CA GLU A 412 -21.28 15.03 21.21
C GLU A 412 -20.20 15.95 21.82
N ALA A 413 -19.54 15.54 22.90
CA ALA A 413 -18.36 16.24 23.43
C ALA A 413 -17.25 16.40 22.38
N SER A 414 -16.97 15.34 21.62
CA SER A 414 -16.00 15.41 20.52
C SER A 414 -16.43 16.36 19.39
N LEU A 415 -17.73 16.55 19.18
CA LEU A 415 -18.27 17.49 18.21
C LEU A 415 -18.03 18.94 18.66
N TYR A 416 -18.35 19.29 19.90
CA TYR A 416 -18.12 20.67 20.39
C TYR A 416 -16.64 21.04 20.39
N ASN A 417 -15.75 20.12 20.76
CA ASN A 417 -14.31 20.40 20.67
C ASN A 417 -13.83 20.57 19.21
N GLN A 418 -14.39 19.81 18.27
CA GLN A 418 -14.12 20.03 16.86
C GLN A 418 -14.56 21.42 16.40
N LEU A 419 -15.73 21.88 16.83
CA LEU A 419 -16.26 23.22 16.51
C LEU A 419 -15.36 24.33 17.09
N ARG A 420 -14.87 24.15 18.32
CA ARG A 420 -13.91 25.07 18.95
C ARG A 420 -12.62 25.23 18.11
N ARG A 421 -12.09 24.15 17.53
CA ARG A 421 -10.91 24.21 16.64
C ARG A 421 -11.16 25.00 15.35
N HIS A 422 -12.40 25.10 14.92
CA HIS A 422 -12.81 25.93 13.79
C HIS A 422 -13.23 27.33 14.22
N ALA A 423 -12.91 27.73 15.45
CA ALA A 423 -13.31 29.01 16.04
C ALA A 423 -14.83 29.26 15.89
N VAL A 424 -15.65 28.21 16.04
CA VAL A 424 -17.10 28.37 16.17
C VAL A 424 -17.39 28.69 17.64
N PRO A 425 -17.96 29.86 17.97
CA PRO A 425 -18.35 30.17 19.35
C PRO A 425 -19.48 29.23 19.79
N GLY A 426 -19.37 28.64 20.98
CA GLY A 426 -20.34 27.66 21.46
C GLY A 426 -19.96 27.08 22.82
N PRO A 427 -20.69 26.06 23.29
CA PRO A 427 -20.49 25.48 24.60
C PRO A 427 -19.11 24.84 24.75
N GLN A 428 -18.51 25.01 25.92
CA GLN A 428 -17.25 24.36 26.31
C GLN A 428 -17.56 23.04 27.00
N VAL A 429 -16.93 21.95 26.56
CA VAL A 429 -17.09 20.64 27.21
C VAL A 429 -16.39 20.66 28.55
N LEU A 430 -17.10 20.34 29.62
CA LEU A 430 -16.57 20.21 30.97
C LEU A 430 -16.33 18.76 31.36
N ALA A 431 -17.34 17.90 31.17
CA ALA A 431 -17.30 16.49 31.55
C ALA A 431 -18.20 15.61 30.68
N VAL A 432 -17.98 14.30 30.72
CA VAL A 432 -18.85 13.25 30.18
C VAL A 432 -18.90 12.13 31.21
N GLY A 433 -20.08 11.64 31.54
CA GLY A 433 -20.20 10.59 32.55
C GLY A 433 -21.44 9.73 32.37
N ARG A 434 -21.56 8.75 33.27
CA ARG A 434 -22.70 7.85 33.38
C ARG A 434 -23.20 7.78 34.81
N SER A 435 -24.52 7.65 34.94
CA SER A 435 -25.16 7.46 36.23
C SER A 435 -26.28 6.43 36.16
N THR A 436 -26.45 5.70 37.27
CA THR A 436 -27.53 4.72 37.43
C THR A 436 -28.71 5.44 38.05
N LEU A 437 -29.77 5.64 37.27
CA LEU A 437 -30.94 6.41 37.71
C LEU A 437 -31.92 5.53 38.50
N ALA A 438 -31.98 4.25 38.16
CA ALA A 438 -32.77 3.21 38.83
C ALA A 438 -32.18 1.83 38.49
N PRO A 439 -32.49 0.75 39.24
CA PRO A 439 -32.10 -0.60 38.86
C PRO A 439 -32.46 -0.90 37.41
N GLY A 440 -31.48 -1.25 36.58
CA GLY A 440 -31.69 -1.54 35.14
C GLY A 440 -31.76 -0.32 34.20
N ARG A 441 -31.58 0.92 34.69
CA ARG A 441 -31.53 2.14 33.86
C ARG A 441 -30.23 2.91 34.06
N ILE A 442 -29.47 3.05 32.97
CA ILE A 442 -28.23 3.84 32.94
C ILE A 442 -28.48 5.08 32.09
N THR A 443 -27.99 6.22 32.58
CA THR A 443 -27.93 7.48 31.83
C THR A 443 -26.50 7.75 31.42
N SER A 444 -26.33 8.30 30.22
CA SER A 444 -25.06 8.93 29.82
C SER A 444 -25.31 10.39 29.48
N TYR A 445 -24.43 11.26 29.97
CA TYR A 445 -24.56 12.70 29.88
C TYR A 445 -23.25 13.36 29.41
N VAL A 446 -23.37 14.53 28.78
CA VAL A 446 -22.28 15.47 28.53
C VAL A 446 -22.60 16.76 29.26
N MET A 447 -21.59 17.32 29.89
CA MET A 447 -21.68 18.57 30.62
C MET A 447 -20.98 19.68 29.85
N LEU A 448 -21.69 20.77 29.68
CA LEU A 448 -21.31 21.89 28.84
C LEU A 448 -21.37 23.19 29.66
N GLU A 449 -20.41 24.07 29.47
CA GLU A 449 -20.46 25.43 30.01
C GLU A 449 -20.92 26.40 28.92
N LEU A 450 -21.94 27.20 29.23
CA LEU A 450 -22.38 28.32 28.40
C LEU A 450 -21.81 29.61 29.00
N GLY A 451 -20.90 30.25 28.26
CA GLY A 451 -20.15 31.41 28.75
C GLY A 451 -20.95 32.71 28.95
N ALA A 452 -22.29 32.71 28.86
CA ALA A 452 -23.21 33.81 29.19
C ALA A 452 -24.68 33.40 28.94
N LYS A 453 -25.65 34.11 29.54
CA LYS A 453 -27.07 34.06 29.12
C LYS A 453 -27.18 34.48 27.65
N ALA A 454 -27.88 33.69 26.84
CA ALA A 454 -28.04 33.92 25.41
C ALA A 454 -29.51 33.76 25.00
N SER A 455 -29.99 34.63 24.10
CA SER A 455 -31.33 34.55 23.52
C SER A 455 -31.27 33.90 22.13
N PRO A 456 -32.13 32.92 21.80
CA PRO A 456 -32.20 32.32 20.47
C PRO A 456 -32.26 33.39 19.37
N LEU A 457 -31.47 33.24 18.31
CA LEU A 457 -31.27 34.27 17.28
C LEU A 457 -32.59 34.79 16.72
N ARG A 458 -33.56 33.90 16.45
CA ARG A 458 -34.88 34.26 15.96
C ARG A 458 -35.65 35.14 16.95
N GLN A 459 -35.66 34.76 18.22
CA GLN A 459 -36.38 35.51 19.27
C GLN A 459 -35.75 36.89 19.49
N TRP A 460 -34.42 36.95 19.50
CA TRP A 460 -33.69 38.20 19.61
C TRP A 460 -34.02 39.13 18.43
N LEU A 461 -34.00 38.63 17.20
CA LEU A 461 -34.30 39.43 16.00
C LEU A 461 -35.73 39.99 15.98
N THR A 462 -36.73 39.23 16.46
CA THR A 462 -38.12 39.71 16.54
C THR A 462 -38.28 40.90 17.50
N GLY A 463 -37.47 40.98 18.56
CA GLY A 463 -37.52 42.05 19.57
C GLY A 463 -36.50 43.19 19.39
N SER A 464 -35.61 43.12 18.40
CA SER A 464 -34.43 44.01 18.29
C SER A 464 -34.59 45.15 17.26
N ALA A 465 -35.82 45.55 16.95
CA ALA A 465 -36.12 46.47 15.84
C ALA A 465 -35.50 47.89 15.97
N THR A 466 -35.01 48.29 17.15
CA THR A 466 -34.57 49.66 17.44
C THR A 466 -33.08 49.95 17.17
N ASP A 467 -32.21 48.94 17.06
CA ASP A 467 -30.76 49.13 16.78
C ASP A 467 -30.31 48.42 15.48
N LYS A 468 -30.52 49.12 14.36
CA LYS A 468 -30.16 48.63 13.01
C LYS A 468 -28.67 48.29 12.89
N LYS A 469 -27.76 49.01 13.57
CA LYS A 469 -26.31 48.76 13.49
C LYS A 469 -25.94 47.45 14.18
N ARG A 470 -26.49 47.18 15.37
CA ARG A 470 -26.27 45.93 16.09
C ARG A 470 -26.85 44.73 15.34
N VAL A 471 -28.04 44.87 14.77
CA VAL A 471 -28.65 43.82 13.94
C VAL A 471 -27.76 43.43 12.75
N LEU A 472 -27.20 44.41 12.02
CA LEU A 472 -26.28 44.12 10.91
C LEU A 472 -24.99 43.43 11.36
N ARG A 473 -24.43 43.80 12.54
CA ARG A 473 -23.26 43.10 13.11
C ARG A 473 -23.56 41.64 13.44
N VAL A 474 -24.69 41.37 14.10
CA VAL A 474 -25.15 40.01 14.41
C VAL A 474 -25.35 39.18 13.14
N LEU A 475 -25.93 39.75 12.09
CA LEU A 475 -26.13 39.06 10.81
C LEU A 475 -24.80 38.74 10.10
N ALA A 476 -23.85 39.68 10.10
CA ALA A 476 -22.51 39.44 9.56
C ALA A 476 -21.80 38.32 10.35
N GLU A 477 -21.89 38.35 11.68
CA GLU A 477 -21.29 37.33 12.53
C GLU A 477 -21.96 35.96 12.34
N THR A 478 -23.29 35.92 12.20
CA THR A 478 -24.04 34.70 11.87
C THR A 478 -23.51 34.07 10.58
N GLY A 479 -23.26 34.88 9.55
CA GLY A 479 -22.64 34.43 8.29
C GLY A 479 -21.26 33.81 8.51
N ARG A 480 -20.39 34.44 9.31
CA ARG A 480 -19.06 33.92 9.66
C ARG A 480 -19.13 32.61 10.44
N VAL A 481 -20.00 32.54 11.46
CA VAL A 481 -20.20 31.32 12.26
C VAL A 481 -20.69 30.16 11.40
N LEU A 482 -21.62 30.40 10.48
CA LEU A 482 -22.12 29.40 9.55
C LEU A 482 -21.03 28.94 8.55
N ALA A 483 -20.15 29.84 8.09
CA ALA A 483 -19.01 29.46 7.25
C ALA A 483 -18.02 28.56 8.00
N ARG A 484 -17.72 28.87 9.27
CA ARG A 484 -16.86 28.06 10.14
C ARG A 484 -17.47 26.69 10.46
N LEU A 485 -18.79 26.63 10.71
CA LEU A 485 -19.54 25.38 10.86
C LEU A 485 -19.42 24.47 9.64
N HIS A 486 -19.65 25.02 8.44
CA HIS A 486 -19.45 24.28 7.20
C HIS A 486 -17.99 23.90 6.96
N GLY A 487 -17.03 24.73 7.39
CA GLY A 487 -15.61 24.43 7.42
C GLY A 487 -15.28 23.21 8.30
N ALA A 488 -15.95 23.10 9.45
CA ALA A 488 -15.95 21.95 10.35
C ALA A 488 -16.77 20.76 9.82
N GLY A 489 -17.41 20.89 8.65
CA GLY A 489 -18.35 19.94 8.06
C GLY A 489 -19.46 19.50 9.01
N CYS A 490 -20.02 20.50 9.66
CA CYS A 490 -21.24 20.42 10.44
C CYS A 490 -22.31 21.28 9.76
N ARG A 491 -23.57 21.03 10.13
CA ARG A 491 -24.75 21.80 9.73
C ARG A 491 -25.57 22.15 10.98
N LEU A 492 -26.35 23.20 10.91
CA LEU A 492 -27.38 23.52 11.89
C LEU A 492 -28.45 22.42 11.90
N ALA A 493 -28.93 22.09 13.10
CA ALA A 493 -30.05 21.18 13.27
C ALA A 493 -31.31 21.71 12.54
N ALA A 494 -32.19 20.80 12.12
CA ALA A 494 -33.29 21.10 11.19
C ALA A 494 -34.34 22.08 11.73
N ASN A 495 -34.36 22.29 13.04
CA ASN A 495 -35.28 23.11 13.80
C ASN A 495 -34.90 24.61 13.86
N GLY A 496 -33.83 25.05 13.18
CA GLY A 496 -33.53 26.48 12.97
C GLY A 496 -33.02 27.25 14.20
N THR A 497 -33.03 26.66 15.40
CA THR A 497 -32.72 27.32 16.67
C THR A 497 -31.29 27.15 17.16
N GLY A 498 -30.36 26.71 16.30
CA GLY A 498 -29.01 26.35 16.74
C GLY A 498 -28.09 27.50 17.12
N LEU A 499 -28.48 28.75 16.85
CA LEU A 499 -27.69 29.96 17.12
C LEU A 499 -28.44 30.88 18.08
N ALA A 500 -27.69 31.55 18.95
CA ALA A 500 -28.19 32.53 19.92
C ALA A 500 -27.28 33.75 19.99
N VAL A 501 -27.83 34.88 20.43
CA VAL A 501 -27.13 36.14 20.66
C VAL A 501 -26.88 36.30 22.16
N ARG A 502 -25.65 36.64 22.55
CA ARG A 502 -25.32 36.92 23.96
C ARG A 502 -26.00 38.20 24.42
N LEU A 503 -26.59 38.17 25.62
CA LEU A 503 -27.18 39.35 26.28
C LEU A 503 -26.10 40.08 27.10
N GLU A 504 -26.11 41.42 27.14
CA GLU A 504 -25.12 42.23 27.88
C GLU A 504 -25.43 42.26 29.39
N GLY A 505 -24.40 42.18 30.25
CA GLY A 505 -24.54 42.41 31.71
C GLY A 505 -23.76 41.52 32.70
N LEU A 506 -22.86 40.62 32.29
CA LEU A 506 -22.14 39.71 33.23
C LEU A 506 -20.60 39.69 33.01
N PRO A 507 -19.79 39.37 34.05
CA PRO A 507 -18.35 39.61 34.03
C PRO A 507 -17.59 38.80 32.98
N ARG A 508 -16.56 39.44 32.43
CA ARG A 508 -15.67 38.94 31.38
C ARG A 508 -14.88 37.71 31.86
N PRO A 509 -14.77 36.62 31.08
CA PRO A 509 -13.76 35.60 31.35
C PRO A 509 -12.38 36.18 31.04
N ARG A 510 -11.50 36.24 32.05
CA ARG A 510 -10.08 36.54 31.89
C ARG A 510 -9.41 35.39 31.12
N ALA A 511 -9.14 35.58 29.82
CA ALA A 511 -8.22 34.72 29.08
C ALA A 511 -7.39 35.56 28.09
N PRO A 512 -6.04 35.47 28.13
CA PRO A 512 -5.17 36.19 27.21
C PRO A 512 -4.91 35.34 25.96
N LEU A 513 -5.32 35.80 24.78
CA LEU A 513 -4.72 35.46 23.48
C LEU A 513 -5.31 36.41 22.42
N ALA A 514 -4.42 36.96 21.58
CA ALA A 514 -4.64 38.09 20.70
C ALA A 514 -5.84 37.95 19.73
N SER A 515 -6.45 39.10 19.38
CA SER A 515 -7.64 39.31 18.54
C SER A 515 -9.00 39.16 19.26
N THR A 516 -9.22 39.98 20.28
CA THR A 516 -10.53 40.25 20.88
C THR A 516 -11.40 41.15 19.98
N THR A 517 -12.17 40.54 19.09
CA THR A 517 -13.52 41.03 18.77
C THR A 517 -14.50 40.13 19.51
N LEU A 518 -15.23 40.72 20.45
CA LEU A 518 -16.31 40.06 21.19
C LEU A 518 -17.30 39.44 20.19
N ARG A 519 -17.59 38.16 20.34
CA ARG A 519 -18.44 37.40 19.43
C ARG A 519 -19.86 37.34 20.00
N GLU A 520 -20.76 38.10 19.39
CA GLU A 520 -22.17 38.26 19.80
C GLU A 520 -22.97 36.98 19.53
N VAL A 521 -22.57 36.14 18.57
CA VAL A 521 -23.30 34.94 18.14
C VAL A 521 -22.65 33.66 18.64
N VAL A 522 -23.42 32.83 19.35
CA VAL A 522 -22.98 31.55 19.92
C VAL A 522 -23.88 30.39 19.48
N LEU A 523 -23.31 29.19 19.40
CA LEU A 523 -24.05 27.96 19.16
C LEU A 523 -24.73 27.47 20.45
N LEU A 524 -25.98 27.01 20.36
CA LEU A 524 -26.69 26.37 21.47
C LEU A 524 -26.44 24.85 21.51
N PRO A 525 -26.51 24.20 22.71
CA PRO A 525 -26.47 22.75 22.83
C PRO A 525 -27.54 22.06 21.96
N GLY A 526 -27.16 20.99 21.28
CA GLY A 526 -28.05 20.24 20.36
C GLY A 526 -28.35 20.95 19.02
N GLY A 527 -27.90 22.19 18.84
CA GLY A 527 -28.15 23.02 17.65
C GLY A 527 -27.36 22.63 16.39
N VAL A 528 -26.53 21.59 16.45
CA VAL A 528 -25.57 21.23 15.41
C VAL A 528 -25.54 19.73 15.15
N ARG A 529 -25.33 19.34 13.89
CA ARG A 529 -25.15 17.95 13.47
C ARG A 529 -23.95 17.80 12.54
N ARG A 530 -23.23 16.68 12.66
CA ARG A 530 -22.22 16.29 11.66
C ARG A 530 -22.91 15.87 10.37
N ALA A 531 -22.56 16.50 9.25
CA ALA A 531 -23.07 16.11 7.94
C ALA A 531 -22.07 16.44 6.84
N TRP A 532 -22.02 15.59 5.82
CA TRP A 532 -21.18 15.85 4.64
C TRP A 532 -21.86 16.91 3.77
N VAL A 533 -21.27 18.11 3.71
CA VAL A 533 -21.90 19.25 3.04
C VAL A 533 -21.26 19.49 1.67
N SER A 534 -21.93 19.00 0.62
CA SER A 534 -21.66 19.38 -0.77
C SER A 534 -21.84 20.89 -0.97
N TRP A 535 -21.32 21.44 -2.07
CA TRP A 535 -21.50 22.85 -2.39
C TRP A 535 -22.99 23.24 -2.46
N LEU A 536 -23.80 22.43 -3.14
CA LEU A 536 -25.27 22.57 -3.18
C LEU A 536 -25.89 22.52 -1.78
N GLY A 537 -25.41 21.61 -0.93
CA GLY A 537 -25.88 21.51 0.45
C GLY A 537 -25.60 22.76 1.29
N ARG A 538 -24.49 23.47 1.04
CA ARG A 538 -24.18 24.74 1.74
C ARG A 538 -25.11 25.85 1.31
N GLN A 539 -25.33 25.98 0.01
CA GLN A 539 -26.24 26.98 -0.55
C GLN A 539 -27.68 26.77 -0.06
N GLY A 540 -28.13 25.51 0.00
CA GLY A 540 -29.44 25.16 0.55
C GLY A 540 -29.61 25.57 2.01
N GLU A 541 -28.58 25.39 2.84
CA GLU A 541 -28.61 25.75 4.26
C GLU A 541 -28.55 27.26 4.51
N VAL A 542 -27.69 27.99 3.79
CA VAL A 542 -27.68 29.46 3.81
C VAL A 542 -29.04 30.01 3.40
N SER A 543 -29.64 29.45 2.34
CA SER A 543 -30.97 29.85 1.87
C SER A 543 -32.07 29.54 2.90
N ARG A 544 -31.98 28.40 3.58
CA ARG A 544 -32.91 28.05 4.66
C ARG A 544 -32.83 29.06 5.81
N LEU A 545 -31.62 29.37 6.28
CA LEU A 545 -31.42 30.33 7.37
C LEU A 545 -31.88 31.75 6.97
N CYS A 546 -31.58 32.18 5.73
CA CYS A 546 -32.07 33.48 5.24
C CYS A 546 -33.61 33.56 5.27
N ARG A 547 -34.32 32.50 4.84
CA ARG A 547 -35.79 32.46 4.92
C ARG A 547 -36.32 32.49 6.35
N GLU A 548 -35.61 31.88 7.30
CA GLU A 548 -35.98 31.93 8.72
C GLU A 548 -35.80 33.33 9.32
N ILE A 549 -34.73 34.04 8.94
CA ILE A 549 -34.44 35.42 9.36
C ILE A 549 -35.40 36.42 8.71
N GLU A 550 -35.75 36.22 7.44
CA GLU A 550 -36.71 37.06 6.71
C GLU A 550 -38.09 37.10 7.41
N ARG A 551 -38.50 35.97 8.00
CA ARG A 551 -39.76 35.86 8.78
C ARG A 551 -39.77 36.69 10.07
N THR A 552 -38.64 37.24 10.51
CA THR A 552 -38.60 38.15 11.67
C THR A 552 -38.68 39.62 11.28
N GLY A 553 -38.96 39.93 10.00
CA GLY A 553 -39.07 41.31 9.49
C GLY A 553 -37.75 41.91 8.98
N ILE A 554 -36.67 41.12 8.89
CA ILE A 554 -35.38 41.58 8.37
C ILE A 554 -35.41 41.65 6.84
N GLY A 555 -35.16 42.84 6.31
CA GLY A 555 -35.11 43.10 4.86
C GLY A 555 -33.88 42.55 4.13
N ARG A 556 -33.88 42.71 2.80
CA ARG A 556 -32.86 42.16 1.88
C ARG A 556 -31.44 42.61 2.20
N ASP A 557 -31.24 43.84 2.68
CA ASP A 557 -29.93 44.40 3.00
C ASP A 557 -29.24 43.62 4.15
N GLY A 558 -29.99 43.27 5.19
CA GLY A 558 -29.47 42.46 6.29
C GLY A 558 -29.08 41.04 5.84
N LEU A 559 -29.88 40.45 4.94
CA LEU A 559 -29.58 39.14 4.35
C LEU A 559 -28.34 39.19 3.43
N ALA A 560 -28.13 40.30 2.72
CA ALA A 560 -26.94 40.52 1.88
C ALA A 560 -25.67 40.56 2.73
N VAL A 561 -25.69 41.26 3.87
CA VAL A 561 -24.57 41.32 4.83
C VAL A 561 -24.19 39.94 5.34
N LEU A 562 -25.17 39.11 5.71
CA LEU A 562 -24.93 37.73 6.14
C LEU A 562 -24.25 36.91 5.03
N ARG A 563 -24.76 36.98 3.80
CA ARG A 563 -24.21 36.23 2.65
C ARG A 563 -22.80 36.67 2.29
N LEU A 564 -22.54 37.98 2.33
CA LEU A 564 -21.22 38.54 2.08
C LEU A 564 -20.22 38.01 3.11
N ALA A 565 -20.51 38.18 4.40
CA ALA A 565 -19.66 37.73 5.49
C ALA A 565 -19.44 36.21 5.48
N TYR A 566 -20.45 35.42 5.10
CA TYR A 566 -20.31 33.99 4.86
C TYR A 566 -19.30 33.68 3.75
N SER A 567 -19.41 34.36 2.61
CA SER A 567 -18.54 34.15 1.45
C SER A 567 -17.08 34.55 1.73
N GLU A 568 -16.88 35.66 2.43
CA GLU A 568 -15.58 36.18 2.85
C GLU A 568 -14.89 35.23 3.82
N GLU A 569 -15.59 34.77 4.86
CA GLU A 569 -15.04 33.83 5.84
C GLU A 569 -14.74 32.46 5.19
N LEU A 570 -15.55 32.03 4.22
CA LEU A 570 -15.29 30.80 3.47
C LEU A 570 -14.08 30.95 2.54
N ALA A 571 -13.91 32.12 1.91
CA ALA A 571 -12.74 32.45 1.10
C ALA A 571 -11.50 32.58 1.98
N HIS A 572 -11.60 33.20 3.16
CA HIS A 572 -10.54 33.31 4.15
C HIS A 572 -10.14 31.93 4.68
N SER A 573 -11.10 31.05 5.00
CA SER A 573 -10.84 29.66 5.39
C SER A 573 -10.17 28.82 4.27
N ARG A 574 -10.32 29.24 3.00
CA ARG A 574 -9.63 28.63 1.84
C ARG A 574 -8.25 29.26 1.60
N ARG A 575 -8.11 30.58 1.81
CA ARG A 575 -6.85 31.35 1.63
C ARG A 575 -5.88 31.21 2.81
N ALA A 576 -6.36 31.05 4.04
CA ALA A 576 -5.54 30.70 5.21
C ALA A 576 -4.91 29.28 5.09
N GLY A 577 -5.32 28.49 4.08
CA GLY A 577 -4.62 27.27 3.66
C GLY A 577 -3.89 27.38 2.32
N ILE A 578 -3.99 28.52 1.62
CA ILE A 578 -3.42 28.79 0.29
C ILE A 578 -3.29 30.31 0.14
N PHE A 579 -2.15 30.92 0.51
CA PHE A 579 -1.53 32.13 -0.09
C PHE A 579 -0.69 32.91 0.93
N SER A 580 0.64 32.88 0.72
CA SER A 580 1.38 34.08 0.33
C SER A 580 2.38 33.70 -0.77
N SER A 581 2.00 33.96 -2.03
CA SER A 581 2.97 34.19 -3.09
C SER A 581 2.38 35.20 -4.06
N ASN A 582 3.13 36.26 -4.29
CA ASN A 582 2.72 37.39 -5.10
C ASN A 582 2.63 37.03 -6.58
N LYS A 583 1.87 37.85 -7.31
CA LYS A 583 1.62 37.85 -8.75
C LYS A 583 2.87 37.62 -9.61
N SER A 584 2.73 36.76 -10.62
CA SER A 584 3.18 37.09 -11.98
C SER A 584 2.21 36.47 -13.00
N SER A 585 1.78 37.34 -13.88
CA SER A 585 0.90 37.13 -15.03
C SER A 585 1.55 36.20 -16.06
N GLY A 586 0.77 35.26 -16.58
CA GLY A 586 1.14 34.41 -17.70
C GLY A 586 -0.10 33.71 -18.22
N THR A 587 -0.80 34.39 -19.12
CA THR A 587 -1.87 33.87 -19.97
C THR A 587 -1.37 32.68 -20.78
N THR A 588 -2.10 31.57 -20.79
CA THR A 588 -1.95 30.57 -21.86
C THR A 588 -3.31 29.97 -22.16
N GLU A 589 -3.73 30.24 -23.38
CA GLU A 589 -5.00 29.90 -24.01
C GLU A 589 -5.17 28.39 -24.16
N ILE A 590 -6.43 27.96 -24.11
CA ILE A 590 -6.87 26.59 -24.37
C ILE A 590 -7.45 26.60 -25.79
N HIS A 591 -6.82 25.90 -26.73
CA HIS A 591 -7.44 25.50 -27.99
C HIS A 591 -7.91 24.04 -27.91
N PRO A 592 -9.16 23.74 -28.30
CA PRO A 592 -9.67 22.39 -28.45
C PRO A 592 -9.33 21.85 -29.85
N LEU A 593 -8.87 20.61 -29.95
CA LEU A 593 -8.73 19.92 -31.23
C LEU A 593 -9.46 18.59 -31.17
N VAL A 594 -10.54 18.57 -31.95
CA VAL A 594 -11.35 17.44 -32.37
C VAL A 594 -10.53 16.60 -33.34
N MET A 595 -10.52 15.27 -33.19
CA MET A 595 -10.47 14.36 -34.34
C MET A 595 -11.26 13.07 -34.04
N SER A 596 -12.21 12.80 -34.94
CA SER A 596 -12.79 11.52 -35.39
C SER A 596 -11.88 10.30 -35.16
N GLY A 597 -12.34 9.09 -34.83
CA GLY A 597 -13.50 8.39 -35.41
C GLY A 597 -12.96 7.27 -36.31
N ALA A 598 -12.86 6.04 -35.78
CA ALA A 598 -12.80 4.80 -36.55
C ALA A 598 -13.11 3.63 -35.61
N GLY A 599 -14.29 3.03 -35.79
CA GLY A 599 -14.71 1.81 -35.11
C GLY A 599 -14.03 0.58 -35.70
N TYR A 600 -13.85 -0.45 -34.88
CA TYR A 600 -13.76 -1.83 -35.36
C TYR A 600 -14.42 -2.76 -34.36
N SER A 601 -15.27 -3.62 -34.92
CA SER A 601 -16.23 -4.55 -34.34
C SER A 601 -15.59 -5.73 -33.60
N GLY A 602 -16.39 -6.35 -32.73
CA GLY A 602 -16.06 -7.62 -32.10
C GLY A 602 -16.06 -8.80 -33.07
N GLY A 603 -15.34 -9.86 -32.71
CA GLY A 603 -15.25 -11.09 -33.48
C GLY A 603 -14.50 -12.17 -32.72
N SER A 604 -15.00 -13.39 -32.83
CA SER A 604 -14.72 -14.58 -32.03
C SER A 604 -13.45 -15.33 -32.47
N MET A 605 -12.97 -16.19 -31.57
CA MET A 605 -12.37 -17.52 -31.73
C MET A 605 -11.47 -17.84 -32.95
N MET A 606 -10.33 -18.46 -32.65
CA MET A 606 -9.39 -19.05 -33.62
C MET A 606 -10.09 -20.13 -34.44
N GLU A 607 -10.38 -19.82 -35.70
CA GLU A 607 -10.64 -20.79 -36.75
C GLU A 607 -9.45 -20.75 -37.71
N MET A 608 -8.99 -21.93 -38.12
CA MET A 608 -7.84 -22.11 -38.99
C MET A 608 -8.31 -21.93 -40.44
N ASP A 609 -7.72 -20.97 -41.16
CA ASP A 609 -7.81 -20.93 -42.61
C ASP A 609 -6.88 -22.02 -43.19
N GLU A 610 -7.48 -23.06 -43.78
CA GLU A 610 -6.83 -23.99 -44.70
C GLU A 610 -7.20 -23.56 -46.12
N GLN A 611 -6.20 -23.13 -46.90
CA GLN A 611 -6.09 -23.40 -48.35
C GLN A 611 -4.75 -22.87 -48.91
N GLY A 612 -3.97 -23.74 -49.56
CA GLY A 612 -2.92 -23.35 -50.52
C GLY A 612 -1.44 -23.46 -50.09
N GLY A 613 -1.06 -24.31 -49.13
CA GLY A 613 0.34 -24.48 -48.71
C GLY A 613 1.01 -25.78 -49.21
N PRO A 614 2.37 -25.87 -49.19
CA PRO A 614 3.11 -27.11 -49.47
C PRO A 614 2.61 -28.29 -48.60
N PRO A 615 2.82 -29.55 -49.03
CA PRO A 615 2.25 -30.72 -48.36
C PRO A 615 2.53 -30.71 -46.85
N PRO A 616 1.60 -31.22 -46.03
CA PRO A 616 1.74 -31.14 -44.58
C PRO A 616 3.02 -31.83 -44.14
N ARG A 617 3.93 -31.07 -43.51
CA ARG A 617 5.23 -31.53 -42.95
C ARG A 617 5.09 -32.76 -42.06
N TYR A 618 3.91 -32.93 -41.47
CA TYR A 618 3.57 -34.03 -40.59
C TYR A 618 2.39 -34.82 -41.16
N ARG A 619 2.51 -36.14 -41.15
CA ARG A 619 1.39 -37.06 -41.33
C ARG A 619 0.67 -37.21 -40.00
N ALA A 620 -0.66 -37.09 -40.00
CA ALA A 620 -1.47 -37.42 -38.83
C ALA A 620 -1.49 -38.94 -38.62
N LEU A 621 -1.36 -39.39 -37.37
CA LEU A 621 -1.51 -40.80 -37.04
C LEU A 621 -2.95 -41.26 -37.28
N PRO A 622 -3.17 -42.47 -37.82
CA PRO A 622 -4.50 -42.99 -38.05
C PRO A 622 -5.28 -43.10 -36.73
N SER A 623 -6.43 -42.42 -36.66
CA SER A 623 -7.33 -42.54 -35.51
C SER A 623 -8.18 -43.79 -35.69
N TYR A 624 -7.94 -44.82 -34.90
CA TYR A 624 -8.81 -46.00 -34.89
C TYR A 624 -10.18 -45.62 -34.30
N GLY A 625 -11.19 -45.49 -35.16
CA GLY A 625 -12.55 -45.15 -34.78
C GLY A 625 -13.52 -46.29 -35.09
N LYS A 626 -13.95 -47.02 -34.05
CA LYS A 626 -15.29 -47.64 -34.01
C LYS A 626 -15.85 -47.39 -32.60
N GLY A 627 -17.00 -46.71 -32.50
CA GLY A 627 -17.86 -46.58 -31.32
C GLY A 627 -17.28 -45.93 -30.04
N TRP A 628 -18.06 -45.04 -29.40
CA TRP A 628 -17.72 -44.42 -28.11
C TRP A 628 -17.37 -45.44 -27.00
N LEU A 629 -18.09 -46.56 -26.97
CA LEU A 629 -17.94 -47.62 -25.97
C LEU A 629 -16.67 -48.44 -26.18
N GLN A 630 -16.27 -48.62 -27.44
CA GLN A 630 -15.10 -49.41 -27.83
C GLN A 630 -13.83 -48.58 -27.68
N ALA A 631 -13.84 -47.27 -27.97
CA ALA A 631 -12.74 -46.35 -27.65
C ALA A 631 -12.48 -46.25 -26.13
N TRP A 632 -13.52 -46.33 -25.29
CA TRP A 632 -13.37 -46.38 -23.83
C TRP A 632 -12.72 -47.68 -23.33
N ARG A 633 -12.98 -48.81 -24.01
CA ARG A 633 -12.46 -50.14 -23.64
C ARG A 633 -11.07 -50.44 -24.23
N GLN A 634 -10.81 -50.03 -25.47
CA GLN A 634 -9.60 -50.37 -26.23
C GLN A 634 -8.55 -49.24 -26.24
N GLY A 635 -8.93 -48.03 -25.83
CA GLY A 635 -8.07 -46.86 -25.90
C GLY A 635 -8.02 -46.22 -27.29
N ARG A 636 -7.38 -45.07 -27.40
CA ARG A 636 -7.15 -44.37 -28.69
C ARG A 636 -5.78 -43.70 -28.69
N VAL A 637 -5.19 -43.56 -29.88
CA VAL A 637 -3.98 -42.77 -30.08
C VAL A 637 -4.28 -41.61 -31.02
N GLN A 638 -3.72 -40.45 -30.70
CA GLN A 638 -3.73 -39.29 -31.57
C GLN A 638 -2.33 -38.68 -31.61
N GLY A 639 -1.88 -38.27 -32.79
CA GLY A 639 -0.56 -37.68 -32.92
C GLY A 639 -0.18 -37.35 -34.34
N VAL A 640 1.08 -37.00 -34.51
CA VAL A 640 1.70 -36.58 -35.76
C VAL A 640 3.09 -37.17 -35.87
N GLU A 641 3.52 -37.44 -37.09
CA GLU A 641 4.86 -37.95 -37.41
C GLU A 641 5.41 -37.29 -38.67
N ARG A 642 6.72 -37.11 -38.75
CA ARG A 642 7.43 -36.70 -39.97
C ARG A 642 7.46 -37.86 -40.97
N ALA A 643 7.47 -37.56 -42.26
CA ALA A 643 7.33 -38.56 -43.33
C ALA A 643 8.38 -39.70 -43.30
N ASP A 644 9.60 -39.41 -42.85
CA ASP A 644 10.71 -40.34 -42.70
C ASP A 644 10.70 -41.11 -41.36
N TRP A 645 9.92 -40.67 -40.36
CA TRP A 645 9.97 -41.21 -39.01
C TRP A 645 9.56 -42.67 -38.94
N ALA A 646 8.46 -43.06 -39.59
CA ALA A 646 7.98 -44.44 -39.62
C ALA A 646 8.99 -45.40 -40.28
N ARG A 647 9.79 -44.90 -41.23
CA ARG A 647 10.87 -45.67 -41.86
C ARG A 647 12.03 -45.90 -40.89
N LEU A 648 12.39 -44.88 -40.10
CA LEU A 648 13.52 -44.94 -39.17
C LEU A 648 13.19 -45.68 -37.86
N ALA A 649 12.07 -45.36 -37.22
CA ALA A 649 11.64 -45.97 -35.95
C ALA A 649 10.83 -47.28 -36.12
N GLY A 650 10.49 -47.62 -37.36
CA GLY A 650 9.62 -48.74 -37.74
C GLY A 650 8.13 -48.41 -37.68
N PRO A 651 7.28 -49.07 -38.50
CA PRO A 651 5.86 -48.73 -38.66
C PRO A 651 5.01 -48.92 -37.39
N GLY A 652 5.49 -49.71 -36.42
CA GLY A 652 4.86 -49.92 -35.10
C GLY A 652 5.50 -49.12 -33.96
N TRP A 653 6.15 -47.98 -34.25
CA TRP A 653 6.83 -47.19 -33.22
C TRP A 653 5.88 -46.72 -32.12
N VAL A 654 4.63 -46.40 -32.47
CA VAL A 654 3.59 -45.90 -31.56
C VAL A 654 3.36 -46.87 -30.40
N ASP A 655 3.29 -48.17 -30.68
CA ASP A 655 3.01 -49.21 -29.68
C ASP A 655 4.20 -49.49 -28.76
N ARG A 656 5.42 -49.22 -29.24
CA ARG A 656 6.66 -49.55 -28.53
C ARG A 656 7.28 -48.36 -27.81
N ILE A 657 7.02 -47.13 -28.26
CA ILE A 657 7.80 -45.96 -27.83
C ILE A 657 7.62 -45.64 -26.36
N MET A 658 6.50 -45.98 -25.73
CA MET A 658 6.32 -45.73 -24.31
C MET A 658 7.16 -46.69 -23.44
N ASP A 659 7.32 -47.94 -23.90
CA ASP A 659 7.95 -49.03 -23.15
C ASP A 659 9.38 -49.36 -23.62
N ALA A 660 9.83 -48.77 -24.74
CA ALA A 660 11.17 -49.00 -25.28
C ALA A 660 12.26 -48.63 -24.25
N ASN A 661 13.18 -49.57 -23.98
CA ASN A 661 14.26 -49.40 -23.01
C ASN A 661 15.39 -48.52 -23.59
N LEU A 662 15.27 -47.20 -23.43
CA LEU A 662 16.29 -46.24 -23.85
C LEU A 662 17.17 -45.87 -22.66
N THR A 663 18.44 -46.28 -22.68
CA THR A 663 19.40 -46.10 -21.58
C THR A 663 20.35 -44.93 -21.78
N ASP A 664 20.53 -44.46 -23.02
CA ASP A 664 21.44 -43.34 -23.33
C ASP A 664 20.88 -42.00 -22.82
N ARG A 665 21.70 -41.30 -22.02
CA ARG A 665 21.37 -40.04 -21.31
C ARG A 665 19.97 -40.06 -20.67
N PHE A 666 19.58 -41.21 -20.12
CA PHE A 666 18.26 -41.41 -19.51
C PHE A 666 18.09 -40.61 -18.22
N HIS A 667 17.01 -39.82 -18.15
CA HIS A 667 16.62 -39.05 -16.98
C HIS A 667 15.14 -39.25 -16.68
N ALA A 668 14.81 -39.70 -15.47
CA ALA A 668 13.43 -39.89 -15.02
C ALA A 668 13.13 -39.08 -13.74
N LYS A 669 12.01 -38.34 -13.74
CA LYS A 669 11.55 -37.56 -12.59
C LYS A 669 10.03 -37.40 -12.63
N GLN A 670 9.35 -37.68 -11.51
CA GLN A 670 7.91 -37.40 -11.31
C GLN A 670 6.99 -37.92 -12.44
N GLY A 671 7.21 -39.15 -12.91
CA GLY A 671 6.38 -39.74 -13.97
C GLY A 671 6.67 -39.25 -15.39
N ARG A 672 7.73 -38.44 -15.59
CA ARG A 672 8.30 -38.06 -16.88
C ARG A 672 9.67 -38.74 -17.06
N SER A 673 9.99 -39.15 -18.29
CA SER A 673 11.31 -39.62 -18.68
C SER A 673 11.80 -38.92 -19.95
N ILE A 674 13.09 -38.71 -20.07
CA ILE A 674 13.77 -38.18 -21.26
C ILE A 674 14.95 -39.09 -21.55
N ALA A 675 15.09 -39.52 -22.80
CA ALA A 675 16.21 -40.37 -23.22
C ALA A 675 16.68 -39.96 -24.62
N ARG A 676 17.97 -40.16 -24.89
CA ARG A 676 18.57 -40.00 -26.22
C ARG A 676 18.41 -41.31 -27.00
N TRP A 677 18.12 -41.22 -28.29
CA TRP A 677 17.98 -42.37 -29.17
C TRP A 677 18.64 -42.07 -30.51
N THR A 678 19.62 -42.89 -30.87
CA THR A 678 20.30 -42.85 -32.18
C THR A 678 19.65 -43.88 -33.10
N LEU A 679 19.23 -43.44 -34.28
CA LEU A 679 18.60 -44.25 -35.31
C LEU A 679 19.45 -44.20 -36.58
N PRO A 680 20.01 -45.32 -37.04
CA PRO A 680 20.78 -45.34 -38.28
C PRO A 680 19.87 -45.11 -39.49
N ASP A 681 20.22 -44.17 -40.37
CA ASP A 681 19.55 -43.99 -41.66
C ASP A 681 20.43 -44.57 -42.78
N THR A 682 20.05 -45.76 -43.24
CA THR A 682 20.71 -46.48 -44.34
C THR A 682 20.62 -45.76 -45.69
N THR A 683 19.75 -44.76 -45.82
CA THR A 683 19.51 -44.01 -47.06
C THR A 683 20.41 -42.78 -47.21
N THR A 684 20.66 -42.09 -46.10
CA THR A 684 21.46 -40.85 -46.08
C THR A 684 22.88 -41.07 -45.56
N GLY A 685 23.16 -42.25 -45.00
CA GLY A 685 24.45 -42.60 -44.41
C GLY A 685 24.77 -41.81 -43.14
N ARG A 686 23.77 -41.15 -42.54
CA ARG A 686 23.91 -40.34 -41.33
C ARG A 686 22.90 -40.79 -40.28
N ASP A 687 23.36 -41.03 -39.07
CA ASP A 687 22.47 -41.39 -37.96
C ASP A 687 21.59 -40.19 -37.58
N LEU A 688 20.28 -40.43 -37.46
CA LEU A 688 19.35 -39.48 -36.88
C LEU A 688 19.38 -39.66 -35.35
N VAL A 689 19.79 -38.62 -34.63
CA VAL A 689 19.73 -38.62 -33.17
C VAL A 689 18.55 -37.80 -32.67
N VAL A 690 17.75 -38.38 -31.78
CA VAL A 690 16.56 -37.75 -31.21
C VAL A 690 16.54 -37.83 -29.68
N TYR A 691 15.84 -36.89 -29.06
CA TYR A 691 15.42 -36.93 -27.66
C TYR A 691 13.95 -37.34 -27.56
N VAL A 692 13.70 -38.41 -26.82
CA VAL A 692 12.37 -38.96 -26.57
C VAL A 692 11.91 -38.53 -25.17
N LYS A 693 10.93 -37.64 -25.10
CA LYS A 693 10.31 -37.13 -23.87
C LYS A 693 8.98 -37.85 -23.64
N ARG A 694 8.88 -38.68 -22.60
CA ARG A 694 7.67 -39.46 -22.28
C ARG A 694 7.04 -38.99 -20.97
N HIS A 695 5.71 -38.99 -20.93
CA HIS A 695 4.90 -38.77 -19.74
C HIS A 695 4.03 -40.00 -19.50
N HIS A 696 4.31 -40.74 -18.43
CA HIS A 696 3.72 -42.07 -18.17
C HIS A 696 2.35 -42.01 -17.50
N LYS A 697 2.13 -41.04 -16.60
CA LYS A 697 0.85 -40.84 -15.92
C LYS A 697 0.56 -39.36 -15.77
N LEU A 698 -0.52 -38.90 -16.41
CA LEU A 698 -1.04 -37.53 -16.25
C LEU A 698 -2.21 -37.49 -15.26
N PRO A 699 -2.51 -36.31 -14.67
CA PRO A 699 -3.65 -36.17 -13.76
C PRO A 699 -4.96 -36.61 -14.40
N TRP A 700 -5.80 -37.33 -13.65
CA TRP A 700 -7.08 -37.89 -14.14
C TRP A 700 -8.00 -36.85 -14.78
N LEU A 701 -7.98 -35.60 -14.28
CA LEU A 701 -8.74 -34.47 -14.84
C LEU A 701 -8.34 -34.17 -16.29
N HIS A 702 -7.06 -34.25 -16.64
CA HIS A 702 -6.62 -34.06 -18.02
C HIS A 702 -7.09 -35.22 -18.90
N GLY A 703 -7.08 -36.45 -18.38
CA GLY A 703 -7.65 -37.60 -19.09
C GLY A 703 -9.16 -37.48 -19.32
N LEU A 704 -9.92 -36.99 -18.33
CA LEU A 704 -11.35 -36.73 -18.47
C LEU A 704 -11.64 -35.61 -19.48
N LEU A 705 -10.93 -34.48 -19.40
CA LEU A 705 -11.12 -33.36 -20.33
C LEU A 705 -10.75 -33.73 -21.76
N ALA A 706 -9.66 -34.49 -21.93
CA ALA A 706 -9.27 -35.00 -23.23
C ALA A 706 -10.32 -35.94 -23.82
N TRP A 707 -10.99 -36.72 -22.98
CA TRP A 707 -12.11 -37.56 -23.39
C TRP A 707 -13.37 -36.75 -23.77
N LEU A 708 -13.74 -35.74 -22.97
CA LEU A 708 -14.92 -34.89 -23.20
C LEU A 708 -14.80 -33.94 -24.40
N THR A 709 -13.57 -33.68 -24.87
CA THR A 709 -13.32 -32.83 -26.05
C THR A 709 -12.38 -33.54 -27.03
N PRO A 710 -12.89 -34.54 -27.79
CA PRO A 710 -12.13 -35.25 -28.82
C PRO A 710 -11.61 -34.24 -29.85
N GLY A 711 -10.29 -34.06 -29.94
CA GLY A 711 -9.64 -33.08 -30.83
C GLY A 711 -8.91 -31.95 -30.11
N GLY A 712 -9.17 -31.73 -28.82
CA GLY A 712 -8.32 -30.88 -28.00
C GLY A 712 -6.98 -31.54 -27.72
N LYS A 713 -5.88 -30.77 -27.72
CA LYS A 713 -4.52 -31.29 -27.49
C LYS A 713 -4.15 -31.09 -26.02
N TRP A 714 -4.51 -32.06 -25.18
CA TRP A 714 -4.49 -31.94 -23.72
C TRP A 714 -3.22 -32.46 -23.05
N SER A 715 -2.41 -33.24 -23.77
CA SER A 715 -1.14 -33.76 -23.26
C SER A 715 0.01 -32.72 -23.34
N PRO A 716 0.98 -32.75 -22.40
CA PRO A 716 2.15 -31.90 -22.45
C PRO A 716 2.98 -32.07 -23.74
N ALA A 717 3.07 -33.30 -24.26
CA ALA A 717 3.83 -33.59 -25.47
C ALA A 717 3.25 -32.91 -26.72
N LEU A 718 1.94 -33.02 -26.94
CA LEU A 718 1.29 -32.35 -28.07
C LEU A 718 1.28 -30.83 -27.91
N GLN A 719 1.15 -30.31 -26.68
CA GLN A 719 1.26 -28.87 -26.40
C GLN A 719 2.67 -28.35 -26.73
N GLU A 720 3.72 -29.05 -26.29
CA GLU A 720 5.11 -28.66 -26.59
C GLU A 720 5.40 -28.75 -28.10
N TRP A 721 4.92 -29.78 -28.80
CA TRP A 721 4.97 -29.84 -30.27
C TRP A 721 4.30 -28.63 -30.93
N GLN A 722 3.09 -28.25 -30.48
CA GLN A 722 2.42 -27.06 -30.99
C GLN A 722 3.21 -25.79 -30.75
N HIS A 723 3.87 -25.66 -29.60
CA HIS A 723 4.70 -24.51 -29.30
C HIS A 723 5.94 -24.44 -30.19
N LEU A 724 6.61 -25.57 -30.43
CA LEU A 724 7.72 -25.67 -31.37
C LEU A 724 7.29 -25.29 -32.80
N GLU A 725 6.21 -25.90 -33.29
CA GLU A 725 5.72 -25.64 -34.64
C GLU A 725 5.23 -24.19 -34.81
N TRP A 726 4.54 -23.65 -33.80
CA TRP A 726 4.13 -22.24 -33.81
C TRP A 726 5.35 -21.31 -33.83
N ALA A 727 6.35 -21.54 -32.96
CA ALA A 727 7.55 -20.71 -32.87
C ALA A 727 8.34 -20.74 -34.18
N ARG A 728 8.49 -21.93 -34.78
CA ARG A 728 9.11 -22.13 -36.10
C ARG A 728 8.39 -21.31 -37.18
N ARG A 729 7.06 -21.36 -37.24
CA ARG A 729 6.26 -20.56 -38.19
C ARG A 729 6.40 -19.06 -37.98
N GLN A 730 6.73 -18.61 -36.76
CA GLN A 730 7.02 -17.21 -36.49
C GLN A 730 8.45 -16.79 -36.87
N GLY A 731 9.30 -17.73 -37.31
CA GLY A 731 10.71 -17.47 -37.61
C GLY A 731 11.64 -17.50 -36.40
N VAL A 732 11.24 -18.17 -35.31
CA VAL A 732 12.14 -18.53 -34.20
C VAL A 732 12.81 -19.87 -34.55
N PRO A 733 14.15 -19.94 -34.65
CA PRO A 733 14.84 -21.22 -34.80
C PRO A 733 14.63 -22.04 -33.53
N VAL A 734 14.07 -23.24 -33.68
CA VAL A 734 13.77 -24.19 -32.59
C VAL A 734 14.14 -25.60 -33.07
N PRO A 735 14.36 -26.56 -32.14
CA PRO A 735 14.56 -27.95 -32.49
C PRO A 735 13.41 -28.52 -33.33
N GLU A 736 13.74 -29.38 -34.29
CA GLU A 736 12.75 -30.02 -35.12
C GLU A 736 12.05 -31.14 -34.35
N ALA A 737 10.72 -31.07 -34.25
CA ALA A 737 9.94 -32.18 -33.74
C ALA A 737 9.78 -33.23 -34.84
N VAL A 738 10.06 -34.48 -34.53
CA VAL A 738 9.97 -35.60 -35.47
C VAL A 738 8.65 -36.34 -35.32
N ALA A 739 8.20 -36.54 -34.09
CA ALA A 739 6.91 -37.16 -33.80
C ALA A 739 6.35 -36.68 -32.46
N ALA A 740 5.03 -36.66 -32.34
CA ALA A 740 4.35 -36.39 -31.07
C ALA A 740 3.04 -37.17 -31.00
N ALA A 741 2.81 -37.87 -29.90
CA ALA A 741 1.63 -38.71 -29.72
C ALA A 741 1.09 -38.61 -28.28
N GLU A 742 -0.22 -38.77 -28.16
CA GLU A 742 -0.90 -39.00 -26.89
C GLU A 742 -1.72 -40.29 -26.95
N PHE A 743 -1.65 -41.04 -25.85
CA PHE A 743 -2.25 -42.35 -25.71
C PHE A 743 -3.32 -42.26 -24.64
N HIS A 744 -4.55 -42.56 -25.04
CA HIS A 744 -5.70 -42.63 -24.16
C HIS A 744 -5.90 -44.11 -23.83
N GLY A 745 -5.61 -44.51 -22.60
CA GLY A 745 -5.85 -45.86 -22.11
C GLY A 745 -7.26 -46.02 -21.53
N PRO A 746 -7.66 -47.26 -21.16
CA PRO A 746 -8.92 -47.51 -20.49
C PRO A 746 -9.06 -46.69 -19.21
N GLY A 747 -10.20 -46.00 -19.05
CA GLY A 747 -10.55 -45.20 -17.86
C GLY A 747 -9.60 -44.02 -17.59
N THR A 748 -9.84 -42.85 -18.19
CA THR A 748 -9.11 -41.56 -18.01
C THR A 748 -7.57 -41.60 -17.97
N ARG A 749 -6.93 -42.73 -18.29
CA ARG A 749 -5.47 -42.86 -18.35
C ARG A 749 -4.97 -42.11 -19.58
N LEU A 750 -4.08 -41.14 -19.35
CA LEU A 750 -3.47 -40.36 -20.40
C LEU A 750 -1.95 -40.40 -20.23
N SER A 751 -1.27 -40.87 -21.28
CA SER A 751 0.18 -40.81 -21.43
C SER A 751 0.53 -40.14 -22.76
N SER A 752 1.77 -39.68 -22.91
CA SER A 752 2.17 -38.96 -24.13
C SER A 752 3.67 -38.97 -24.36
N CYS A 753 4.06 -38.83 -25.62
CA CYS A 753 5.45 -38.81 -26.06
C CYS A 753 5.69 -37.67 -27.06
N LEU A 754 6.82 -36.98 -26.90
CA LEU A 754 7.36 -36.03 -27.87
C LEU A 754 8.77 -36.48 -28.26
N VAL A 755 9.03 -36.56 -29.56
CA VAL A 755 10.33 -36.87 -30.16
C VAL A 755 10.83 -35.64 -30.88
N VAL A 756 12.03 -35.18 -30.52
CA VAL A 756 12.66 -33.97 -31.06
C VAL A 756 14.08 -34.31 -31.49
N GLU A 757 14.54 -33.80 -32.61
CA GLU A 757 15.93 -33.97 -33.04
C GLU A 757 16.91 -33.39 -32.02
N GLU A 758 18.04 -34.07 -31.84
CA GLU A 758 19.18 -33.54 -31.11
C GLU A 758 19.78 -32.36 -31.89
N LEU A 759 20.14 -31.30 -31.17
CA LEU A 759 20.90 -30.18 -31.74
C LEU A 759 22.38 -30.57 -31.87
N THR A 760 22.68 -31.50 -32.78
CA THR A 760 24.03 -32.05 -32.96
C THR A 760 25.04 -30.94 -33.28
N GLY A 761 26.15 -30.91 -32.54
CA GLY A 761 27.19 -29.89 -32.68
C GLY A 761 26.79 -28.50 -32.20
N MET A 762 25.71 -28.37 -31.42
CA MET A 762 25.33 -27.11 -30.78
C MET A 762 25.63 -27.10 -29.29
N LEU A 763 26.01 -25.93 -28.79
CA LEU A 763 26.31 -25.67 -27.38
C LEU A 763 25.37 -24.61 -26.82
N PRO A 764 24.91 -24.76 -25.56
CA PRO A 764 24.13 -23.72 -24.91
C PRO A 764 25.02 -22.52 -24.59
N LEU A 765 24.47 -21.30 -24.65
CA LEU A 765 25.27 -20.07 -24.54
C LEU A 765 26.02 -19.90 -23.21
N HIS A 766 25.53 -20.52 -22.13
CA HIS A 766 26.23 -20.49 -20.84
C HIS A 766 27.54 -21.29 -20.83
N GLU A 767 27.74 -22.20 -21.78
CA GLU A 767 28.99 -22.94 -22.00
C GLU A 767 29.79 -22.33 -23.17
N ALA A 768 29.09 -21.98 -24.25
CA ALA A 768 29.71 -21.43 -25.45
C ALA A 768 30.43 -20.09 -25.20
N ILE A 769 29.87 -19.19 -24.37
CA ILE A 769 30.48 -17.88 -24.10
C ILE A 769 31.78 -18.00 -23.31
N PRO A 770 31.87 -18.77 -22.21
CA PRO A 770 33.14 -19.06 -21.55
C PRO A 770 34.17 -19.71 -22.46
N MET A 771 33.77 -20.65 -23.32
CA MET A 771 34.69 -21.31 -24.25
C MET A 771 35.23 -20.35 -25.31
N ALA A 772 34.38 -19.48 -25.87
CA ALA A 772 34.81 -18.44 -26.80
C ALA A 772 35.77 -17.45 -26.14
N ALA A 773 35.58 -17.16 -24.84
CA ALA A 773 36.45 -16.24 -24.09
C ALA A 773 37.89 -16.76 -23.95
N SER A 774 38.12 -18.08 -23.98
CA SER A 774 39.47 -18.67 -23.92
C SER A 774 40.11 -18.89 -25.30
N GLN A 775 39.32 -18.89 -26.38
CA GLN A 775 39.78 -19.22 -27.73
C GLN A 775 39.91 -18.00 -28.66
N MET A 776 39.26 -16.87 -28.36
CA MET A 776 39.23 -15.69 -29.23
C MET A 776 40.03 -14.50 -28.70
N GLY A 777 40.54 -13.67 -29.62
CA GLY A 777 41.04 -12.34 -29.31
C GLY A 777 39.93 -11.38 -28.83
N GLU A 778 40.31 -10.33 -28.08
CA GLU A 778 39.36 -9.44 -27.40
C GLU A 778 38.34 -8.74 -28.31
N SER A 779 38.77 -8.33 -29.51
CA SER A 779 37.90 -7.65 -30.48
C SER A 779 36.86 -8.61 -31.07
N GLY A 780 37.29 -9.77 -31.54
CA GLY A 780 36.42 -10.82 -32.08
C GLY A 780 35.40 -11.31 -31.05
N PHE A 781 35.84 -11.56 -29.82
CA PHE A 781 34.93 -11.97 -28.73
C PHE A 781 33.88 -10.90 -28.41
N ARG A 782 34.27 -9.63 -28.43
CA ARG A 782 33.36 -8.50 -28.20
C ARG A 782 32.28 -8.40 -29.29
N ASP A 783 32.66 -8.58 -30.55
CA ASP A 783 31.71 -8.49 -31.65
C ASP A 783 30.79 -9.71 -31.73
N MET A 784 31.31 -10.91 -31.44
CA MET A 784 30.50 -12.12 -31.23
C MET A 784 29.40 -11.88 -30.18
N LYS A 785 29.77 -11.40 -28.99
CA LYS A 785 28.80 -11.11 -27.91
C LYS A 785 27.76 -10.06 -28.28
N ARG A 786 28.16 -9.02 -29.03
CA ARG A 786 27.21 -8.00 -29.54
C ARG A 786 26.22 -8.61 -30.53
N GLY A 787 26.69 -9.45 -31.45
CA GLY A 787 25.85 -10.16 -32.40
C GLY A 787 24.82 -11.06 -31.71
N LEU A 788 25.29 -11.89 -30.76
CA LEU A 788 24.44 -12.75 -29.93
C LEU A 788 23.41 -11.95 -29.13
N ALA A 789 23.83 -10.85 -28.47
CA ALA A 789 22.92 -10.01 -27.70
C ALA A 789 21.80 -9.41 -28.55
N ARG A 790 22.09 -9.05 -29.81
CA ARG A 790 21.10 -8.53 -30.77
C ARG A 790 20.15 -9.61 -31.23
N GLU A 791 20.64 -10.80 -31.56
CA GLU A 791 19.78 -11.90 -32.01
C GLU A 791 18.88 -12.41 -30.88
N MET A 792 19.42 -12.58 -29.67
CA MET A 792 18.62 -12.92 -28.49
C MET A 792 17.54 -11.88 -28.23
N ALA A 793 17.87 -10.59 -28.37
CA ALA A 793 16.90 -9.51 -28.22
C ALA A 793 15.80 -9.60 -29.29
N ARG A 794 16.16 -9.88 -30.56
CA ARG A 794 15.22 -10.09 -31.67
C ARG A 794 14.27 -11.24 -31.40
N LEU A 795 14.79 -12.43 -31.06
CA LEU A 795 13.99 -13.62 -30.76
C LEU A 795 13.04 -13.37 -29.57
N SER A 796 13.54 -12.78 -28.49
CA SER A 796 12.72 -12.42 -27.32
C SER A 796 11.61 -11.43 -27.69
N ARG A 797 11.92 -10.44 -28.54
CA ARG A 797 10.95 -9.43 -28.98
C ARG A 797 9.89 -10.01 -29.90
N LEU A 798 10.28 -10.90 -30.81
CA LEU A 798 9.39 -11.61 -31.73
C LEU A 798 8.26 -12.36 -31.00
N LEU A 799 8.59 -13.00 -29.87
CA LEU A 799 7.62 -13.61 -28.96
C LEU A 799 6.77 -12.56 -28.24
N HIS A 800 7.41 -11.60 -27.56
CA HIS A 800 6.73 -10.64 -26.71
C HIS A 800 5.77 -9.71 -27.46
N ASP A 801 6.07 -9.32 -28.70
CA ASP A 801 5.18 -8.49 -29.53
C ASP A 801 3.89 -9.22 -29.94
N ARG A 802 3.89 -10.55 -29.93
CA ARG A 802 2.71 -11.39 -30.18
C ARG A 802 1.94 -11.74 -28.92
N PHE A 803 2.33 -11.13 -27.79
CA PHE A 803 1.86 -11.47 -26.44
C PHE A 803 2.16 -12.91 -26.04
N CYS A 804 3.16 -13.54 -26.65
CA CYS A 804 3.62 -14.89 -26.30
C CYS A 804 4.88 -14.77 -25.43
N PHE A 805 4.92 -15.55 -24.36
CA PHE A 805 5.99 -15.50 -23.36
C PHE A 805 6.53 -16.91 -23.12
N HIS A 806 7.85 -17.03 -23.11
CA HIS A 806 8.57 -18.28 -22.91
C HIS A 806 8.36 -18.84 -21.51
N LYS A 807 8.25 -17.95 -20.50
CA LYS A 807 8.14 -18.24 -19.05
C LYS A 807 9.34 -18.94 -18.40
N ASP A 808 10.27 -19.42 -19.20
CA ASP A 808 11.55 -20.00 -18.81
C ASP A 808 12.67 -19.44 -19.71
N LEU A 809 12.70 -18.12 -19.89
CA LEU A 809 13.67 -17.48 -20.77
C LEU A 809 15.05 -17.36 -20.09
N TYR A 810 15.85 -18.42 -20.16
CA TYR A 810 17.19 -18.47 -19.57
C TYR A 810 18.29 -18.47 -20.63
N LEU A 811 19.50 -18.01 -20.28
CA LEU A 811 20.65 -17.99 -21.20
C LEU A 811 21.00 -19.40 -21.69
N CYS A 812 20.84 -20.42 -20.86
CA CYS A 812 21.07 -21.82 -21.21
C CYS A 812 20.08 -22.38 -22.25
N HIS A 813 18.97 -21.69 -22.53
CA HIS A 813 17.98 -22.12 -23.52
C HIS A 813 18.23 -21.55 -24.92
N PHE A 814 19.34 -20.84 -25.11
CA PHE A 814 19.83 -20.40 -26.41
C PHE A 814 21.05 -21.22 -26.78
N TYR A 815 21.04 -21.81 -27.98
CA TYR A 815 22.07 -22.69 -28.51
C TYR A 815 22.67 -22.10 -29.78
N ILE A 816 23.97 -22.31 -29.97
CA ILE A 816 24.69 -21.96 -31.20
C ILE A 816 25.53 -23.14 -31.66
N ASN A 817 25.87 -23.20 -32.94
CA ASN A 817 26.76 -24.25 -33.41
C ASN A 817 28.19 -23.99 -32.92
N GLU A 818 28.89 -25.04 -32.50
CA GLU A 818 30.28 -24.97 -32.04
C GLU A 818 31.21 -24.38 -33.11
N ARG A 819 30.96 -24.66 -34.40
CA ARG A 819 31.73 -24.08 -35.51
C ARG A 819 31.59 -22.56 -35.61
N ASP A 820 30.47 -22.00 -35.15
CA ASP A 820 30.22 -20.55 -35.15
C ASP A 820 31.02 -19.86 -34.02
N ILE A 821 31.67 -20.62 -33.13
CA ILE A 821 32.68 -20.12 -32.19
C ILE A 821 34.04 -20.04 -32.89
N GLN A 822 34.40 -21.02 -33.72
CA GLN A 822 35.67 -20.97 -34.44
C GLN A 822 35.65 -19.91 -35.56
N ASN A 823 34.50 -19.76 -36.24
CA ASN A 823 34.30 -18.79 -37.31
C ASN A 823 32.98 -18.02 -37.10
N PRO A 824 32.99 -16.95 -36.28
CA PRO A 824 31.79 -16.19 -35.96
C PRO A 824 31.12 -15.57 -37.19
N PRO A 825 29.82 -15.80 -37.41
CA PRO A 825 29.12 -15.19 -38.52
C PRO A 825 28.97 -13.67 -38.30
N ALA A 826 28.97 -12.92 -39.40
CA ALA A 826 28.67 -11.48 -39.38
C ALA A 826 27.23 -11.19 -38.90
N ASP A 827 26.28 -12.08 -39.22
CA ASP A 827 24.89 -12.03 -38.75
C ASP A 827 24.49 -13.33 -38.04
N TRP A 828 23.94 -13.19 -36.84
CA TRP A 828 23.48 -14.29 -36.00
C TRP A 828 22.03 -14.70 -36.28
N ARG A 829 21.31 -14.00 -37.17
CA ARG A 829 19.93 -14.36 -37.55
C ARG A 829 19.85 -15.80 -38.06
N GLY A 830 18.97 -16.58 -37.44
CA GLY A 830 18.79 -17.99 -37.80
C GLY A 830 19.86 -18.95 -37.25
N ARG A 831 20.92 -18.43 -36.61
CA ARG A 831 22.02 -19.22 -36.04
C ARG A 831 21.84 -19.55 -34.56
N VAL A 832 20.97 -18.81 -33.86
CA VAL A 832 20.64 -19.03 -32.45
C VAL A 832 19.34 -19.81 -32.34
N VAL A 833 19.43 -21.04 -31.80
CA VAL A 833 18.29 -21.93 -31.59
C VAL A 833 17.76 -21.81 -30.17
N MET A 834 16.45 -21.64 -30.04
CA MET A 834 15.75 -21.55 -28.75
C MET A 834 15.11 -22.89 -28.40
N ILE A 835 15.33 -23.37 -27.18
CA ILE A 835 14.78 -24.64 -26.69
C ILE A 835 13.84 -24.43 -25.49
N ASP A 836 13.22 -25.52 -25.04
CA ASP A 836 12.39 -25.57 -23.83
C ASP A 836 11.08 -24.74 -23.87
N LEU A 837 10.34 -24.84 -24.97
CA LEU A 837 9.08 -24.11 -25.18
C LEU A 837 7.85 -24.78 -24.53
N HIS A 838 8.02 -25.79 -23.66
CA HIS A 838 6.91 -26.54 -23.05
C HIS A 838 5.95 -25.67 -22.21
N ARG A 839 6.41 -24.51 -21.71
CA ARG A 839 5.60 -23.55 -20.92
C ARG A 839 5.21 -22.27 -21.65
N LEU A 840 5.54 -22.16 -22.95
CA LEU A 840 5.15 -21.05 -23.80
C LEU A 840 3.65 -20.79 -23.66
N ALA A 841 3.25 -19.52 -23.50
CA ALA A 841 1.82 -19.19 -23.55
C ALA A 841 1.55 -17.75 -23.94
N ARG A 842 0.33 -17.52 -24.43
CA ARG A 842 -0.17 -16.20 -24.81
C ARG A 842 -0.86 -15.49 -23.63
N HIS A 843 -0.49 -14.23 -23.38
CA HIS A 843 -0.99 -13.40 -22.29
C HIS A 843 -1.36 -11.99 -22.78
N ARG A 844 -2.58 -11.83 -23.32
CA ARG A 844 -3.04 -10.55 -23.88
C ARG A 844 -3.17 -9.44 -22.82
N PHE A 845 -3.77 -9.76 -21.68
CA PHE A 845 -4.06 -8.78 -20.62
C PHE A 845 -2.94 -8.66 -19.57
N THR A 846 -2.18 -9.73 -19.36
CA THR A 846 -1.10 -9.80 -18.36
C THR A 846 0.29 -9.75 -19.00
N GLY A 847 0.39 -9.42 -20.30
CA GLY A 847 1.63 -9.51 -21.07
C GLY A 847 2.80 -8.74 -20.46
N TRP A 848 2.58 -7.53 -19.95
CA TRP A 848 3.64 -6.76 -19.29
C TRP A 848 4.25 -7.46 -18.06
N ILE A 849 3.47 -8.29 -17.33
CA ILE A 849 3.95 -9.05 -16.17
C ILE A 849 4.89 -10.15 -16.63
N TRP A 850 4.50 -10.86 -17.68
CA TRP A 850 5.27 -11.98 -18.22
C TRP A 850 6.51 -11.50 -18.97
N GLN A 851 6.41 -10.38 -19.69
CA GLN A 851 7.56 -9.68 -20.29
C GLN A 851 8.62 -9.36 -19.22
N VAL A 852 8.18 -8.85 -18.06
CA VAL A 852 9.09 -8.57 -16.94
C VAL A 852 9.71 -9.85 -16.37
N LYS A 853 8.97 -10.95 -16.32
CA LYS A 853 9.47 -12.23 -15.79
C LYS A 853 10.51 -12.85 -16.71
N ASP A 854 10.22 -12.98 -18.00
CA ASP A 854 11.11 -13.56 -19.00
C ASP A 854 12.42 -12.79 -19.07
N LEU A 855 12.36 -11.47 -19.20
CA LEU A 855 13.57 -10.63 -19.24
C LEU A 855 14.37 -10.64 -17.92
N ALA A 856 13.69 -10.84 -16.78
CA ALA A 856 14.37 -10.96 -15.48
C ALA A 856 15.03 -12.33 -15.28
N GLN A 857 14.44 -13.41 -15.82
CA GLN A 857 15.05 -14.73 -15.86
C GLN A 857 16.31 -14.69 -16.71
N LEU A 858 16.24 -14.08 -17.90
CA LEU A 858 17.38 -13.96 -18.81
C LEU A 858 18.51 -13.16 -18.16
N LEU A 859 18.19 -12.00 -17.58
CA LEU A 859 19.15 -11.18 -16.85
C LEU A 859 19.82 -11.96 -15.72
N TYR A 860 19.06 -12.77 -14.96
CA TYR A 860 19.57 -13.60 -13.88
C TYR A 860 20.51 -14.70 -14.39
N SER A 861 20.10 -15.46 -15.40
CA SER A 861 20.93 -16.53 -15.99
C SER A 861 22.13 -16.03 -16.78
N SER A 862 22.22 -14.72 -17.06
CA SER A 862 23.35 -14.12 -17.75
C SER A 862 24.55 -13.81 -16.84
N GLU A 863 24.49 -14.17 -15.55
CA GLU A 863 25.60 -14.07 -14.59
C GLU A 863 26.62 -15.22 -14.79
N VAL A 864 27.18 -15.30 -16.01
CA VAL A 864 28.16 -16.30 -16.45
C VAL A 864 29.49 -15.61 -16.79
N THR A 865 30.60 -16.30 -16.58
CA THR A 865 31.95 -15.84 -16.96
C THR A 865 31.99 -15.42 -18.44
N GLY A 866 32.63 -14.29 -18.74
CA GLY A 866 32.68 -13.72 -20.09
C GLY A 866 31.53 -12.77 -20.45
N VAL A 867 30.41 -12.77 -19.71
CA VAL A 867 29.29 -11.83 -19.91
C VAL A 867 29.42 -10.60 -19.00
N THR A 868 29.65 -9.44 -19.61
CA THR A 868 29.85 -8.16 -18.89
C THR A 868 28.54 -7.37 -18.75
N PRO A 869 28.49 -6.37 -17.83
CA PRO A 869 27.38 -5.43 -17.77
C PRO A 869 27.11 -4.69 -19.08
N ARG A 870 28.15 -4.47 -19.90
CA ARG A 870 28.05 -3.82 -21.22
C ARG A 870 27.27 -4.69 -22.20
N ASP A 871 27.50 -6.01 -22.19
CA ASP A 871 26.81 -6.97 -23.07
C ASP A 871 25.30 -7.05 -22.71
N ARG A 872 24.98 -7.05 -21.42
CA ARG A 872 23.58 -6.98 -20.94
C ARG A 872 22.91 -5.67 -21.32
N LEU A 873 23.66 -4.57 -21.33
CA LEU A 873 23.15 -3.27 -21.78
C LEU A 873 22.92 -3.26 -23.30
N GLU A 874 23.79 -3.91 -24.07
CA GLU A 874 23.61 -4.06 -25.52
C GLU A 874 22.34 -4.84 -25.84
N PHE A 875 22.11 -5.98 -25.17
CA PHE A 875 20.83 -6.71 -25.27
C PHE A 875 19.64 -5.79 -24.97
N TRP A 876 19.71 -5.01 -23.88
CA TRP A 876 18.62 -4.11 -23.50
C TRP A 876 18.39 -2.97 -24.50
N ARG A 877 19.46 -2.45 -25.11
CA ARG A 877 19.39 -1.44 -26.17
C ARG A 877 18.74 -2.02 -27.43
N ALA A 878 19.21 -3.19 -27.89
CA ALA A 878 18.63 -3.89 -29.03
C ALA A 878 17.14 -4.22 -28.77
N TYR A 879 16.83 -4.78 -27.61
CA TYR A 879 15.45 -5.14 -27.26
C TYR A 879 14.50 -3.93 -27.22
N ARG A 880 14.99 -2.76 -26.80
CA ARG A 880 14.20 -1.52 -26.77
C ARG A 880 14.01 -0.84 -28.12
N THR A 881 14.97 -1.01 -29.01
CA THR A 881 14.96 -0.40 -30.34
C THR A 881 14.15 -1.22 -31.34
N LEU A 882 13.98 -2.52 -31.07
CA LEU A 882 13.12 -3.40 -31.84
C LEU A 882 11.64 -3.21 -31.44
N GLY A 883 10.79 -2.87 -32.42
CA GLY A 883 9.34 -2.71 -32.29
C GLY A 883 8.86 -1.27 -32.03
N ALA A 884 7.54 -1.08 -31.88
CA ALA A 884 6.94 0.26 -31.70
C ALA A 884 7.47 0.96 -30.43
N PRO A 885 7.74 2.29 -30.45
CA PRO A 885 8.22 3.03 -29.28
C PRO A 885 7.15 3.03 -28.17
N GLN A 886 7.35 2.22 -27.14
CA GLN A 886 6.46 2.21 -25.99
C GLN A 886 7.13 2.93 -24.82
N TRP A 887 6.51 4.03 -24.36
CA TRP A 887 6.89 4.74 -23.13
C TRP A 887 6.97 3.80 -21.90
N SER A 888 6.27 2.66 -21.96
CA SER A 888 6.25 1.60 -20.95
C SER A 888 7.59 0.84 -20.82
N LEU A 889 8.44 0.76 -21.85
CA LEU A 889 9.67 -0.05 -21.80
C LEU A 889 10.69 0.49 -20.78
N GLY A 890 10.70 1.81 -20.55
CA GLY A 890 11.48 2.42 -19.47
C GLY A 890 11.03 1.97 -18.07
N VAL A 891 9.73 1.69 -17.90
CA VAL A 891 9.14 1.13 -16.67
C VAL A 891 9.41 -0.37 -16.58
N VAL A 892 9.24 -1.11 -17.68
CA VAL A 892 9.56 -2.54 -17.78
C VAL A 892 11.01 -2.78 -17.36
N GLY A 893 11.98 -2.01 -17.86
CA GLY A 893 13.38 -2.18 -17.47
C GLY A 893 13.64 -1.98 -15.96
N LYS A 894 12.91 -1.06 -15.31
CA LYS A 894 12.99 -0.87 -13.85
C LYS A 894 12.40 -2.08 -13.11
N LEU A 895 11.28 -2.61 -13.60
CA LEU A 895 10.61 -3.78 -13.03
C LEU A 895 11.43 -5.07 -13.23
N VAL A 896 12.06 -5.25 -14.39
CA VAL A 896 12.99 -6.35 -14.69
C VAL A 896 14.12 -6.39 -13.67
N ARG A 897 14.80 -5.25 -13.44
CA ARG A 897 15.86 -5.16 -12.41
C ARG A 897 15.34 -5.45 -11.00
N ALA A 898 14.14 -4.97 -10.66
CA ALA A 898 13.55 -5.25 -9.35
C ALA A 898 13.19 -6.74 -9.18
N LYS A 899 12.74 -7.39 -10.25
CA LYS A 899 12.39 -8.82 -10.27
C LYS A 899 13.64 -9.70 -10.24
N HIS A 900 14.67 -9.36 -11.00
CA HIS A 900 16.00 -9.99 -10.96
C HIS A 900 16.55 -10.02 -9.53
N ARG A 901 16.55 -8.88 -8.82
CA ARG A 901 16.98 -8.84 -7.40
C ARG A 901 16.24 -9.82 -6.51
N ARG A 902 14.92 -9.98 -6.70
CA ARG A 902 14.13 -10.96 -5.95
C ARG A 902 14.51 -12.40 -6.30
N TYR A 903 14.81 -12.69 -7.57
CA TYR A 903 15.29 -14.01 -7.99
C TYR A 903 16.65 -14.32 -7.34
N SER A 904 17.60 -13.39 -7.40
CA SER A 904 18.91 -13.55 -6.77
C SER A 904 18.81 -13.76 -5.25
N GLU A 905 17.94 -13.01 -4.56
CA GLU A 905 17.72 -13.19 -3.12
C GLU A 905 17.06 -14.52 -2.76
N HIS A 906 16.07 -14.95 -3.56
CA HIS A 906 15.38 -16.22 -3.35
C HIS A 906 16.34 -17.40 -3.52
N ASN A 907 17.13 -17.40 -4.59
CA ASN A 907 18.10 -18.47 -4.86
C ASN A 907 19.26 -18.45 -3.86
N ARG A 908 19.72 -17.27 -3.41
CA ARG A 908 20.69 -17.18 -2.31
C ARG A 908 20.16 -17.82 -1.03
N LYS A 909 18.89 -17.58 -0.68
CA LYS A 909 18.26 -18.22 0.49
C LYS A 909 18.11 -19.74 0.31
N LEU A 910 17.86 -20.21 -0.90
CA LEU A 910 17.82 -21.65 -1.20
C LEU A 910 19.20 -22.29 -1.09
N LYS A 911 20.27 -21.68 -1.63
CA LYS A 911 21.65 -22.16 -1.50
C LYS A 911 22.08 -22.25 -0.03
N LEU A 912 21.78 -21.22 0.76
CA LEU A 912 22.03 -21.20 2.21
C LEU A 912 21.25 -22.29 2.97
N ARG A 913 20.02 -22.61 2.54
CA ARG A 913 19.22 -23.69 3.12
C ARG A 913 19.73 -25.09 2.77
N HIS A 914 20.44 -25.24 1.64
CA HIS A 914 21.01 -26.50 1.19
C HIS A 914 22.51 -26.63 1.51
N GLY A 915 23.06 -25.77 2.37
CA GLY A 915 24.43 -25.90 2.89
C GLY A 915 25.56 -25.51 1.93
N GLN A 916 25.27 -24.93 0.76
CA GLN A 916 26.30 -24.46 -0.16
C GLN A 916 26.71 -23.01 0.20
N THR A 917 27.95 -22.84 0.67
CA THR A 917 28.53 -21.54 1.03
C THR A 917 28.67 -20.63 -0.19
N ALA A 918 28.38 -19.34 -0.01
CA ALA A 918 28.45 -18.32 -1.04
C ALA A 918 29.64 -17.39 -0.76
N HIS A 919 30.82 -17.69 -1.30
CA HIS A 919 31.93 -16.73 -1.40
C HIS A 919 32.57 -16.78 -2.80
N PRO A 920 32.87 -15.64 -3.43
CA PRO A 920 33.73 -15.57 -4.60
C PRO A 920 35.17 -15.21 -4.18
N GLY A 921 36.15 -16.05 -4.54
CA GLY A 921 37.57 -15.69 -4.51
C GLY A 921 38.51 -16.73 -3.91
N GLN A 922 38.86 -17.76 -4.69
CA GLN A 922 40.20 -18.37 -4.88
C GLN A 922 40.05 -19.76 -5.54
N PRO A 923 40.99 -20.18 -6.43
CA PRO A 923 40.91 -21.46 -7.13
C PRO A 923 41.43 -22.58 -6.23
N GLY A 924 40.52 -23.37 -5.67
CA GLY A 924 40.82 -24.64 -5.00
C GLY A 924 40.40 -25.81 -5.87
N ALA A 925 41.36 -26.64 -6.25
CA ALA A 925 41.15 -27.89 -6.97
C ALA A 925 40.26 -28.88 -6.17
N GLY A 926 39.43 -29.65 -6.88
CA GLY A 926 38.77 -30.85 -6.36
C GLY A 926 37.26 -30.72 -6.19
N GLY A 927 36.49 -31.24 -7.14
CA GLY A 927 35.04 -31.42 -6.98
C GLY A 927 34.21 -31.46 -8.26
N GLN A 928 34.54 -32.33 -9.22
CA GLN A 928 33.59 -32.71 -10.26
C GLN A 928 32.39 -33.44 -9.62
N LYS A 929 31.22 -32.79 -9.55
CA LYS A 929 29.89 -33.39 -9.79
C LYS A 929 28.74 -32.42 -9.50
N LYS A 930 27.72 -32.52 -10.37
CA LYS A 930 26.35 -31.96 -10.31
C LYS A 930 26.19 -30.49 -10.71
N ASP A 931 25.96 -30.27 -12.00
CA ASP A 931 24.66 -29.81 -12.53
C ASP A 931 24.79 -29.61 -14.05
N GLN A 932 24.69 -30.70 -14.81
CA GLN A 932 24.25 -30.65 -16.20
C GLN A 932 22.74 -30.90 -16.18
N ALA A 933 21.96 -29.84 -16.41
CA ALA A 933 20.52 -29.92 -16.60
C ALA A 933 20.17 -29.06 -17.82
N ALA A 934 20.16 -29.73 -18.98
CA ALA A 934 19.51 -29.30 -20.20
C ALA A 934 18.01 -29.63 -20.16
#